data_AF-A0A7Y5SP66-F1
#
_entry.id   AF-A0A7Y5SP66-F1
#
_cell.length_a   1.000
_cell.length_b   1.000
_cell.length_c   1.000
_cell.angle_alpha   90.00
_cell.angle_beta   90.00
_cell.angle_gamma   90.00
#
_symmetry.space_group_name_H-M   'P 1'
#
loop_
_entity.id
_entity.type
_entity.pdbx_description
1 polymer ?
#
loop_
_entity_poly.entity_id
_entity_poly.type
_entity_poly.pdbx_seq_one_letter_code
_entity_poly.pdbx_strand_id
1 'polypeptide(L)'
;MRTRLLIAASVLMLLGAGRIVSAAELFVAPNGKDAWSGTLPAPDKDGRDGPFATLLRARDELRRLKAAGKLGQGAVVHFRAGTYRLTAPLALGPADAGTPQAPIVWQAYENEKVVLTGSLPVGGFKPFQGRILVADLKGTALEKVVFRQLFFRGQRQVMARYPNADPADPHFGQWAYVLAVDPAPPTNRSVSDNIPQAKDHFTATADVIKPSWEKIARAEIAIHPAYGWAWNIVPLKSVDRQSGAIGLAHPVSYGLMIGDRYFVQNLLAELDAPGEWYLDCDQARLYFWPPADLSSGEVSVPVTDSLVSVDGAAGVTLRGLTIEGCSGAAVTFKNCEGCLVAGCTIRNTGLWGVSIAGGHGTGAAGNDIFATGAGGVNINAGDRRTLTRGDCYADNNYIHHIAAFQRTYNTGVNLSGVGNRASHNLIHDCYHQGLLVGGNDHVVEYNVVHHTNLGSEDTGGLYMSSRDFTQRGTIIRHNVFHHVGGFGKANSWNPVRNGQVEFHYPAFTWGIYLDAPESGCTVFGNVLYSVPVCGLFNHEGRDNRWENNIIVDAPAFQISSGNYPDLDELSYSYIRTLRDKGGYGTYLEHYPELATYTDDPATHHTCAPGSFSRNIIYYTAGGAPMMRWRNKTAWQDGQLVWTFSGGKPAFARFEFDNNCLYAPPELPLKFSLTLRPDAARLLDWHQWRAQGKDAHSLLADPKFIDPARHDYRLQPDSPALKLGFQPIPLDKIGPYQDPLRASWPIVEAPGAAALGDFTTQRFFKLPGRDPVPAVEFQPRQGLGNVAARLKAGQDVTVAVFAGGNHAQGLWMAAVGQWLRARYPAVKWTIIHSPIDGGFRGSGLSVFRLGHDVLSHRPDLLIVDFAADDFESDEGSVQSNAEGMVRQAWKANPNTDVLFVYAFRPEYEADYAKGLCPSAVSAYQRVAAHYGVPAINMGHRLARLARDGKWVVKATAEAQAGPVLPVFSKDGVYVSPAGVELYAAIIQDGLASLLAEGSPLPHALAKPLAVRNMEGAVQKPITREMLSGDWQEVAPAQVAGRSFSNHFERLWATRTPGAKLTFQFTGTRAWIFDVFGPGTGRVKVTVDGVDKGQRQQVDPWSYYYRLGSLEIAANLPPGEHTATLELLPDPPDRSVPIESARKAKGYKPADFEGVALHLGAICVLEGP
;
A
#
# COMPACT_ATOMS: atom_id res chain seq x y z
N MET A 1 -22.33 -47.51 45.73
CA MET A 1 -22.77 -48.86 46.11
C MET A 1 -21.99 -49.88 45.29
N ARG A 2 -21.23 -50.78 45.98
CA ARG A 2 -20.98 -52.21 45.64
C ARG A 2 -20.37 -52.54 44.26
N THR A 3 -19.22 -53.23 44.08
CA THR A 3 -18.49 -54.17 44.95
C THR A 3 -17.08 -54.43 44.40
N ARG A 4 -16.08 -54.45 45.29
CA ARG A 4 -14.76 -55.12 45.15
C ARG A 4 -14.87 -56.57 45.66
N LEU A 5 -14.06 -57.52 45.18
CA LEU A 5 -13.29 -58.52 45.99
C LEU A 5 -12.62 -59.57 45.06
N LEU A 6 -11.27 -59.66 45.03
CA LEU A 6 -10.35 -60.63 45.71
C LEU A 6 -10.04 -61.86 44.83
N ILE A 7 -8.77 -62.19 44.55
CA ILE A 7 -7.90 -63.08 45.37
C ILE A 7 -6.42 -62.66 45.28
N ALA A 8 -5.71 -62.84 46.41
CA ALA A 8 -4.30 -62.52 46.66
C ALA A 8 -3.41 -63.78 46.78
N ALA A 9 -2.10 -63.58 46.52
CA ALA A 9 -0.91 -64.24 47.07
C ALA A 9 -0.62 -65.71 46.63
N SER A 10 0.61 -66.16 46.31
CA SER A 10 1.94 -65.76 46.79
C SER A 10 3.07 -66.29 45.87
N VAL A 11 4.12 -65.51 45.57
CA VAL A 11 5.54 -65.94 45.63
C VAL A 11 6.40 -64.69 45.90
N LEU A 12 7.27 -64.82 46.89
CA LEU A 12 8.20 -63.84 47.45
C LEU A 12 9.50 -63.75 46.61
N MET A 13 10.21 -62.62 46.73
CA MET A 13 11.61 -62.32 46.35
C MET A 13 11.94 -61.93 44.89
N LEU A 14 11.83 -60.62 44.62
CA LEU A 14 12.95 -59.78 44.15
C LEU A 14 12.53 -58.30 44.30
N LEU A 15 12.64 -57.80 45.54
CA LEU A 15 12.65 -56.36 45.80
C LEU A 15 13.97 -55.79 45.27
N GLY A 16 14.04 -55.58 43.96
CA GLY A 16 14.93 -54.58 43.40
C GLY A 16 14.31 -53.24 43.72
N ALA A 17 14.79 -52.57 44.79
CA ALA A 17 14.60 -51.14 44.96
C ALA A 17 15.23 -50.45 43.74
N GLY A 18 14.44 -50.26 42.68
CA GLY A 18 14.82 -49.41 41.57
C GLY A 18 15.03 -48.02 42.13
N ARG A 19 16.29 -47.64 42.37
CA ARG A 19 16.66 -46.27 42.72
C ARG A 19 16.08 -45.37 41.64
N ILE A 20 15.12 -44.52 42.01
CA ILE A 20 14.76 -43.36 41.19
C ILE A 20 16.02 -42.50 41.17
N VAL A 21 16.76 -42.54 40.06
CA VAL A 21 17.94 -41.71 39.87
C VAL A 21 17.45 -40.34 39.43
N SER A 22 17.61 -39.33 40.29
CA SER A 22 17.27 -37.94 40.00
C SER A 22 18.01 -37.44 38.75
N ALA A 23 17.49 -36.38 38.10
CA ALA A 23 18.19 -35.71 37.02
C ALA A 23 19.60 -35.29 37.45
N ALA A 24 20.55 -35.29 36.50
CA ALA A 24 21.88 -34.77 36.74
C ALA A 24 21.85 -33.25 36.88
N GLU A 25 22.49 -32.71 37.92
CA GLU A 25 22.51 -31.28 38.23
C GLU A 25 23.92 -30.71 37.97
N LEU A 26 24.00 -29.72 37.09
CA LEU A 26 25.23 -28.98 36.79
C LEU A 26 25.01 -27.49 37.00
N PHE A 27 26.04 -26.78 37.46
CA PHE A 27 25.99 -25.35 37.74
C PHE A 27 27.07 -24.61 36.98
N VAL A 28 26.71 -23.43 36.44
CA VAL A 28 27.64 -22.49 35.83
C VAL A 28 27.50 -21.14 36.54
N ALA A 29 28.62 -20.47 36.79
CA ALA A 29 28.64 -19.15 37.44
C ALA A 29 29.77 -18.28 36.88
N PRO A 30 29.62 -16.93 36.83
CA PRO A 30 30.70 -16.04 36.37
C PRO A 30 31.96 -16.09 37.25
N ASN A 31 31.82 -16.52 38.51
CA ASN A 31 32.92 -16.74 39.45
C ASN A 31 33.35 -18.22 39.55
N GLY A 32 32.90 -19.07 38.63
CA GLY A 32 33.22 -20.50 38.57
C GLY A 32 34.62 -20.79 38.05
N LYS A 33 34.96 -22.09 37.94
CA LYS A 33 36.18 -22.59 37.29
C LYS A 33 35.89 -23.85 36.49
N ASP A 34 36.36 -23.90 35.24
CA ASP A 34 36.11 -25.06 34.35
C ASP A 34 36.83 -26.36 34.77
N ALA A 35 37.78 -26.26 35.69
CA ALA A 35 38.46 -27.39 36.31
C ALA A 35 37.67 -28.04 37.47
N TRP A 36 36.61 -27.38 37.97
CA TRP A 36 35.74 -27.93 39.01
C TRP A 36 34.78 -28.98 38.47
N SER A 37 34.07 -29.67 39.35
CA SER A 37 33.10 -30.71 38.99
C SER A 37 31.82 -30.14 38.37
N GLY A 38 31.49 -28.89 38.70
CA GLY A 38 30.24 -28.24 38.30
C GLY A 38 29.01 -28.77 39.06
N THR A 39 29.17 -29.63 40.07
CA THR A 39 28.04 -30.26 40.79
C THR A 39 27.59 -29.47 42.02
N LEU A 40 28.34 -28.42 42.39
CA LEU A 40 28.01 -27.55 43.51
C LEU A 40 27.52 -26.18 43.01
N PRO A 41 26.46 -25.62 43.61
CA PRO A 41 25.92 -24.33 43.19
C PRO A 41 26.90 -23.18 43.43
N ALA A 42 27.73 -23.26 44.47
CA ALA A 42 28.72 -22.25 44.84
C ALA A 42 30.07 -22.93 45.13
N PRO A 43 31.19 -22.17 45.13
CA PRO A 43 32.47 -22.70 45.57
C PRO A 43 32.37 -23.33 46.96
N ASP A 44 33.00 -24.49 47.15
CA ASP A 44 33.14 -25.09 48.47
C ASP A 44 34.02 -24.23 49.39
N LYS A 45 33.99 -24.53 50.70
CA LYS A 45 34.70 -23.73 51.71
C LYS A 45 36.20 -23.62 51.45
N ASP A 46 36.79 -24.62 50.81
CA ASP A 46 38.22 -24.71 50.53
C ASP A 46 38.60 -24.17 49.13
N GLY A 47 37.62 -23.77 48.31
CA GLY A 47 37.81 -23.28 46.93
C GLY A 47 38.36 -24.34 45.96
N ARG A 48 38.14 -25.62 46.27
CA ARG A 48 38.63 -26.79 45.52
C ARG A 48 37.60 -27.32 44.53
N ASP A 49 36.31 -27.06 44.77
CA ASP A 49 35.22 -27.43 43.87
C ASP A 49 34.12 -26.35 43.84
N GLY A 50 33.23 -26.40 42.85
CA GLY A 50 32.21 -25.38 42.62
C GLY A 50 31.57 -25.44 41.22
N PRO A 51 30.89 -24.36 40.79
CA PRO A 51 30.27 -24.28 39.47
C PRO A 51 31.32 -24.12 38.34
N PHE A 52 30.99 -24.56 37.13
CA PHE A 52 31.80 -24.26 35.95
C PHE A 52 31.85 -22.75 35.66
N ALA A 53 32.88 -22.28 34.96
CA ALA A 53 32.97 -20.90 34.50
C ALA A 53 32.24 -20.69 33.16
N THR A 54 32.26 -21.70 32.28
CA THR A 54 31.76 -21.57 30.91
C THR A 54 30.61 -22.53 30.59
N LEU A 55 29.71 -22.07 29.71
CA LEU A 55 28.58 -22.88 29.21
C LEU A 55 29.06 -24.08 28.38
N LEU A 56 30.16 -23.91 27.64
CA LEU A 56 30.74 -24.98 26.83
C LEU A 56 31.24 -26.12 27.70
N ARG A 57 31.88 -25.81 28.84
CA ARG A 57 32.33 -26.83 29.78
C ARG A 57 31.16 -27.62 30.36
N ALA A 58 30.07 -26.95 30.72
CA ALA A 58 28.84 -27.60 31.21
C ALA A 58 28.21 -28.51 30.15
N ARG A 59 28.12 -28.06 28.89
CA ARG A 59 27.66 -28.87 27.76
C ARG A 59 28.52 -30.11 27.57
N ASP A 60 29.83 -29.95 27.60
CA ASP A 60 30.76 -31.06 27.39
C ASP A 60 30.68 -32.07 28.56
N GLU A 61 30.45 -31.59 29.79
CA GLU A 61 30.16 -32.47 30.94
C GLU A 61 28.84 -33.23 30.75
N LEU A 62 27.80 -32.55 30.30
CA LEU A 62 26.52 -33.16 30.01
C LEU A 62 26.67 -34.30 29.00
N ARG A 63 27.39 -34.07 27.90
CA ARG A 63 27.70 -35.09 26.89
C ARG A 63 28.46 -36.28 27.48
N ARG A 64 29.43 -36.01 28.36
CA ARG A 64 30.19 -37.05 29.06
C ARG A 64 29.29 -37.89 29.98
N LEU A 65 28.42 -37.25 30.76
CA LEU A 65 27.45 -37.93 31.64
C LEU A 65 26.46 -38.76 30.82
N LYS A 66 25.98 -38.24 29.69
CA LYS A 66 25.11 -38.95 28.74
C LYS A 66 25.78 -40.21 28.20
N ALA A 67 27.01 -40.08 27.67
CA ALA A 67 27.77 -41.21 27.15
C ALA A 67 28.05 -42.27 28.23
N ALA A 68 28.15 -41.86 29.50
CA ALA A 68 28.32 -42.75 30.64
C ALA A 68 27.02 -43.35 31.20
N GLY A 69 25.85 -43.03 30.63
CA GLY A 69 24.54 -43.48 31.14
C GLY A 69 24.17 -42.88 32.51
N LYS A 70 24.71 -41.71 32.85
CA LYS A 70 24.61 -41.07 34.17
C LYS A 70 23.62 -39.90 34.24
N LEU A 71 22.74 -39.74 33.25
CA LEU A 71 21.71 -38.69 33.28
C LEU A 71 20.49 -39.05 34.14
N GLY A 72 20.24 -40.33 34.45
CA GLY A 72 19.01 -40.68 35.17
C GLY A 72 17.76 -40.19 34.43
N GLN A 73 16.97 -39.32 35.07
CA GLN A 73 15.76 -38.68 34.49
C GLN A 73 16.03 -37.40 33.68
N GLY A 74 17.24 -37.23 33.13
CA GLY A 74 17.60 -36.08 32.29
C GLY A 74 18.69 -35.23 32.92
N ALA A 75 18.78 -33.95 32.56
CA ALA A 75 19.70 -33.05 33.26
C ALA A 75 19.19 -31.63 33.32
N VAL A 76 19.65 -30.94 34.35
CA VAL A 76 19.43 -29.53 34.56
C VAL A 76 20.80 -28.85 34.65
N VAL A 77 21.01 -27.86 33.79
CA VAL A 77 22.15 -26.94 33.84
C VAL A 77 21.64 -25.61 34.39
N HIS A 78 22.03 -25.32 35.62
CA HIS A 78 21.68 -24.13 36.36
C HIS A 78 22.68 -23.00 36.10
N PHE A 79 22.16 -21.87 35.65
CA PHE A 79 22.89 -20.62 35.54
C PHE A 79 22.76 -19.86 36.86
N ARG A 80 23.89 -19.58 37.49
CA ARG A 80 23.94 -18.67 38.64
C ARG A 80 23.87 -17.21 38.19
N ALA A 81 23.50 -16.32 39.11
CA ALA A 81 23.33 -14.90 38.88
C ALA A 81 24.56 -14.26 38.19
N GLY A 82 24.28 -13.39 37.22
CA GLY A 82 25.28 -12.54 36.57
C GLY A 82 25.19 -12.53 35.05
N THR A 83 26.19 -11.91 34.43
CA THR A 83 26.24 -11.69 32.98
C THR A 83 27.27 -12.62 32.33
N TYR A 84 26.81 -13.40 31.37
CA TYR A 84 27.62 -14.31 30.56
C TYR A 84 27.76 -13.70 29.17
N ARG A 85 28.99 -13.33 28.81
CA ARG A 85 29.31 -12.72 27.52
C ARG A 85 29.72 -13.81 26.53
N LEU A 86 28.95 -13.94 25.45
CA LEU A 86 29.16 -14.94 24.41
C LEU A 86 29.70 -14.28 23.15
N THR A 87 30.92 -14.65 22.75
CA THR A 87 31.50 -14.30 21.46
C THR A 87 31.19 -15.35 20.38
N ALA A 88 30.60 -16.47 20.77
CA ALA A 88 30.07 -17.51 19.90
C ALA A 88 28.82 -18.15 20.53
N PRO A 89 27.87 -18.66 19.73
CA PRO A 89 26.64 -19.26 20.26
C PRO A 89 26.89 -20.48 21.14
N LEU A 90 26.03 -20.71 22.14
CA LEU A 90 25.89 -22.03 22.75
C LEU A 90 25.24 -22.98 21.72
N ALA A 91 26.07 -23.74 21.02
CA ALA A 91 25.64 -24.70 20.02
C ALA A 91 25.33 -26.07 20.64
N LEU A 92 24.07 -26.49 20.49
CA LEU A 92 23.51 -27.76 20.96
C LEU A 92 23.02 -28.58 19.76
N GLY A 93 23.24 -29.89 19.78
CA GLY A 93 22.82 -30.79 18.71
C GLY A 93 22.39 -32.16 19.21
N PRO A 94 22.40 -33.23 18.36
CA PRO A 94 21.92 -34.56 18.76
C PRO A 94 22.63 -35.14 19.99
N ALA A 95 23.91 -34.79 20.20
CA ALA A 95 24.67 -35.18 21.39
C ALA A 95 24.06 -34.59 22.68
N ASP A 96 23.40 -33.44 22.59
CA ASP A 96 22.81 -32.68 23.70
C ASP A 96 21.30 -32.94 23.85
N ALA A 97 20.71 -33.82 23.02
CA ALA A 97 19.29 -34.13 23.06
C ALA A 97 18.89 -34.87 24.35
N GLY A 98 17.71 -34.56 24.86
CA GLY A 98 17.00 -35.35 25.85
C GLY A 98 15.95 -36.26 25.21
N THR A 99 15.05 -36.77 26.04
CA THR A 99 13.79 -37.39 25.62
C THR A 99 12.64 -36.73 26.39
N PRO A 100 11.36 -36.94 25.99
CA PRO A 100 10.24 -36.44 26.77
C PRO A 100 10.23 -36.90 28.24
N GLN A 101 10.82 -38.08 28.54
CA GLN A 101 10.94 -38.63 29.90
C GLN A 101 12.25 -38.24 30.60
N ALA A 102 13.24 -37.75 29.85
CA ALA A 102 14.54 -37.34 30.35
C ALA A 102 15.05 -36.08 29.62
N PRO A 103 14.40 -34.92 29.82
CA PRO A 103 14.72 -33.69 29.10
C PRO A 103 16.06 -33.09 29.55
N ILE A 104 16.62 -32.23 28.70
CA ILE A 104 17.80 -31.41 29.04
C ILE A 104 17.33 -29.97 29.22
N VAL A 105 17.44 -29.45 30.44
CA VAL A 105 16.95 -28.13 30.82
C VAL A 105 18.12 -27.21 31.14
N TRP A 106 18.19 -26.06 30.48
CA TRP A 106 19.14 -25.00 30.70
C TRP A 106 18.38 -23.82 31.34
N GLN A 107 18.56 -23.57 32.63
CA GLN A 107 17.70 -22.63 33.36
C GLN A 107 18.42 -21.75 34.37
N ALA A 108 17.88 -20.56 34.63
CA ALA A 108 18.29 -19.78 35.80
C ALA A 108 18.12 -20.59 37.10
N TYR A 109 19.05 -20.43 38.03
CA TYR A 109 18.94 -21.02 39.36
C TYR A 109 17.92 -20.24 40.20
N GLU A 110 16.83 -20.90 40.59
CA GLU A 110 15.74 -20.27 41.34
C GLU A 110 15.22 -18.99 40.66
N ASN A 111 15.27 -17.84 41.33
CA ASN A 111 14.85 -16.53 40.81
C ASN A 111 16.05 -15.62 40.49
N GLU A 112 17.25 -16.20 40.33
CA GLU A 112 18.46 -15.43 40.04
C GLU A 112 18.40 -14.78 38.67
N LYS A 113 18.87 -13.52 38.58
CA LYS A 113 18.94 -12.79 37.32
C LYS A 113 20.16 -13.24 36.51
N VAL A 114 19.88 -13.87 35.38
CA VAL A 114 20.89 -14.36 34.43
C VAL A 114 20.77 -13.61 33.12
N VAL A 115 21.86 -12.98 32.69
CA VAL A 115 21.93 -12.28 31.41
C VAL A 115 22.91 -13.00 30.50
N LEU A 116 22.42 -13.58 29.41
CA LEU A 116 23.23 -14.03 28.28
C LEU A 116 23.31 -12.89 27.28
N THR A 117 24.49 -12.32 27.10
CA THR A 117 24.69 -11.21 26.17
C THR A 117 25.73 -11.52 25.10
N GLY A 118 25.39 -11.20 23.86
CA GLY A 118 26.27 -11.31 22.71
C GLY A 118 27.13 -10.07 22.49
N SER A 119 27.10 -9.12 23.43
CA SER A 119 27.72 -7.80 23.27
C SER A 119 28.99 -7.63 24.11
N LEU A 120 29.93 -6.86 23.57
CA LEU A 120 31.14 -6.43 24.28
C LEU A 120 31.03 -4.95 24.67
N PRO A 121 31.52 -4.57 25.86
CA PRO A 121 31.54 -3.18 26.28
C PRO A 121 32.52 -2.36 25.45
N VAL A 122 32.18 -1.10 25.21
CA VAL A 122 33.05 -0.09 24.60
C VAL A 122 33.43 0.93 25.66
N GLY A 123 34.73 1.14 25.84
CA GLY A 123 35.28 2.13 26.78
C GLY A 123 36.21 3.12 26.10
N GLY A 124 36.88 3.96 26.89
CA GLY A 124 37.92 4.87 26.38
C GLY A 124 37.41 6.06 25.58
N PHE A 125 36.14 6.43 25.74
CA PHE A 125 35.56 7.61 25.10
C PHE A 125 36.27 8.90 25.52
N LYS A 126 36.60 9.73 24.53
CA LYS A 126 37.19 11.07 24.71
C LYS A 126 36.32 12.12 24.00
N PRO A 127 36.32 13.38 24.47
CA PRO A 127 35.67 14.46 23.73
C PRO A 127 36.18 14.57 22.29
N PHE A 128 35.26 14.71 21.33
CA PHE A 128 35.59 14.92 19.91
C PHE A 128 35.17 16.33 19.46
N GLN A 129 33.86 16.58 19.35
CA GLN A 129 33.32 17.88 18.94
C GLN A 129 31.96 18.11 19.62
N GLY A 130 31.79 19.27 20.25
CA GLY A 130 30.56 19.58 20.99
C GLY A 130 30.28 18.53 22.07
N ARG A 131 29.14 17.83 21.96
CA ARG A 131 28.74 16.74 22.86
C ARG A 131 29.08 15.33 22.34
N ILE A 132 29.69 15.25 21.16
CA ILE A 132 30.09 13.98 20.55
C ILE A 132 31.38 13.50 21.20
N LEU A 133 31.38 12.22 21.57
CA LEU A 133 32.54 11.50 22.08
C LEU A 133 33.05 10.51 21.03
N VAL A 134 34.33 10.16 21.12
CA VAL A 134 34.97 9.16 20.25
C VAL A 134 35.73 8.13 21.06
N ALA A 135 35.58 6.85 20.70
CA ALA A 135 36.38 5.74 21.19
C ALA A 135 37.25 5.17 20.06
N ASP A 136 38.53 4.97 20.35
CA ASP A 136 39.47 4.29 19.45
C ASP A 136 39.37 2.77 19.71
N LEU A 137 38.96 2.02 18.70
CA LEU A 137 38.77 0.56 18.77
C LEU A 137 40.03 -0.20 18.33
N LYS A 138 41.08 0.50 17.87
CA LYS A 138 42.30 -0.14 17.39
C LYS A 138 43.02 -0.87 18.52
N GLY A 139 43.47 -2.10 18.25
CA GLY A 139 44.05 -2.99 19.25
C GLY A 139 43.05 -3.61 20.22
N THR A 140 41.75 -3.34 20.08
CA THR A 140 40.69 -3.98 20.89
C THR A 140 40.09 -5.17 20.14
N ALA A 141 39.30 -6.00 20.84
CA ALA A 141 38.52 -7.07 20.23
C ALA A 141 37.48 -6.56 19.18
N LEU A 142 37.24 -5.25 19.14
CA LEU A 142 36.28 -4.60 18.24
C LEU A 142 36.91 -3.97 16.99
N GLU A 143 38.25 -3.99 16.85
CA GLU A 143 38.95 -3.30 15.73
C GLU A 143 38.41 -3.67 14.34
N LYS A 144 38.01 -4.93 14.15
CA LYS A 144 37.54 -5.47 12.86
C LYS A 144 36.06 -5.84 12.86
N VAL A 145 35.32 -5.48 13.91
CA VAL A 145 33.90 -5.81 14.03
C VAL A 145 33.09 -4.71 13.39
N VAL A 146 32.30 -5.07 12.37
CA VAL A 146 31.28 -4.19 11.79
C VAL A 146 29.95 -4.50 12.45
N PHE A 147 29.32 -3.50 13.04
CA PHE A 147 28.04 -3.64 13.73
C PHE A 147 27.05 -2.56 13.29
N ARG A 148 25.76 -2.88 13.38
CA ARG A 148 24.64 -1.98 13.04
C ARG A 148 23.82 -1.55 14.25
N GLN A 149 24.31 -1.89 15.45
CA GLN A 149 23.64 -1.70 16.72
C GLN A 149 24.65 -1.17 17.73
N LEU A 150 24.24 -0.17 18.49
CA LEU A 150 24.92 0.30 19.69
C LEU A 150 23.88 0.30 20.81
N PHE A 151 24.27 -0.18 21.99
CA PHE A 151 23.43 -0.15 23.18
C PHE A 151 24.06 0.79 24.22
N PHE A 152 23.23 1.58 24.88
CA PHE A 152 23.62 2.37 26.05
C PHE A 152 22.56 2.17 27.13
N ARG A 153 22.98 1.78 28.34
CA ARG A 153 22.06 1.43 29.45
C ARG A 153 21.05 0.34 29.05
N GLY A 154 21.46 -0.58 28.19
CA GLY A 154 20.60 -1.65 27.66
C GLY A 154 19.54 -1.19 26.64
N GLN A 155 19.62 0.05 26.14
CA GLN A 155 18.71 0.60 25.14
C GLN A 155 19.42 0.79 23.80
N ARG A 156 18.78 0.39 22.70
CA ARG A 156 19.29 0.58 21.33
C ARG A 156 19.40 2.07 20.99
N GLN A 157 20.56 2.48 20.52
CA GLN A 157 20.87 3.84 20.09
C GLN A 157 20.67 4.00 18.58
N VAL A 158 20.38 5.22 18.14
CA VAL A 158 20.02 5.53 16.75
C VAL A 158 21.29 5.66 15.92
N MET A 159 21.39 4.96 14.80
CA MET A 159 22.47 5.25 13.84
C MET A 159 22.24 6.65 13.27
N ALA A 160 23.28 7.49 13.27
CA ALA A 160 23.23 8.87 12.80
C ALA A 160 22.47 9.01 11.47
N ARG A 161 21.41 9.82 11.43
CA ARG A 161 20.50 9.90 10.29
C ARG A 161 19.88 11.27 10.05
N TYR A 162 19.53 11.53 8.79
CA TYR A 162 18.72 12.68 8.39
C TYR A 162 17.36 12.27 7.81
N PRO A 163 16.25 12.88 8.25
CA PRO A 163 16.15 13.72 9.44
C PRO A 163 16.40 12.90 10.72
N ASN A 164 16.71 13.59 11.82
CA ASN A 164 16.87 12.97 13.13
C ASN A 164 15.61 12.22 13.56
N ALA A 165 15.80 11.19 14.39
CA ALA A 165 14.67 10.60 15.10
C ALA A 165 14.07 11.61 16.08
N ASP A 166 12.74 11.69 16.12
CA ASP A 166 12.01 12.49 17.11
C ASP A 166 11.52 11.56 18.23
N PRO A 167 12.10 11.62 19.43
CA PRO A 167 11.64 10.81 20.56
C PRO A 167 10.21 11.14 21.03
N ALA A 168 9.69 12.32 20.68
CA ALA A 168 8.31 12.72 21.02
C ALA A 168 7.27 12.20 20.02
N ASP A 169 7.70 11.79 18.82
CA ASP A 169 6.87 11.16 17.78
C ASP A 169 7.56 9.88 17.27
N PRO A 170 7.69 8.83 18.11
CA PRO A 170 8.48 7.64 17.78
C PRO A 170 7.85 6.77 16.67
N HIS A 171 6.55 6.94 16.41
CA HIS A 171 5.79 6.12 15.46
C HIS A 171 5.66 6.77 14.10
N PHE A 172 5.35 8.07 14.06
CA PHE A 172 5.06 8.78 12.81
C PHE A 172 6.24 9.65 12.37
N GLY A 173 7.00 10.19 13.32
CA GLY A 173 8.36 10.74 13.17
C GLY A 173 8.57 11.79 12.07
N GLN A 174 9.85 12.12 11.86
CA GLN A 174 10.28 12.99 10.76
C GLN A 174 10.91 12.18 9.62
N TRP A 175 10.62 12.63 8.40
CA TRP A 175 11.00 11.98 7.15
C TRP A 175 11.51 13.01 6.16
N ALA A 176 12.49 12.61 5.34
CA ALA A 176 12.72 13.24 4.06
C ALA A 176 11.75 12.65 3.03
N TYR A 177 11.55 13.37 1.93
CA TYR A 177 10.58 13.00 0.91
C TYR A 177 11.21 13.07 -0.48
N VAL A 178 10.88 12.09 -1.31
CA VAL A 178 11.27 12.11 -2.72
C VAL A 178 10.57 13.29 -3.40
N LEU A 179 11.35 14.23 -3.96
CA LEU A 179 10.83 15.44 -4.59
C LEU A 179 10.39 15.19 -6.04
N ALA A 180 11.21 14.43 -6.79
CA ALA A 180 10.95 14.08 -8.18
C ALA A 180 11.62 12.75 -8.54
N VAL A 181 11.08 12.08 -9.54
CA VAL A 181 11.60 10.80 -10.05
C VAL A 181 11.57 10.84 -11.57
N ASP A 182 12.65 10.39 -12.21
CA ASP A 182 12.65 10.16 -13.64
C ASP A 182 11.79 8.93 -13.93
N PRO A 183 10.84 8.99 -14.88
CA PRO A 183 10.04 7.82 -15.18
C PRO A 183 10.87 6.80 -15.96
N ALA A 184 10.78 5.55 -15.55
CA ALA A 184 11.50 4.43 -16.14
C ALA A 184 10.85 3.97 -17.45
N PRO A 185 11.57 3.23 -18.33
CA PRO A 185 10.93 2.42 -19.36
C PRO A 185 10.07 1.31 -18.70
N PRO A 186 8.87 1.01 -19.21
CA PRO A 186 7.95 0.05 -18.59
C PRO A 186 8.50 -1.37 -18.58
N THR A 187 8.27 -2.09 -17.48
CA THR A 187 8.50 -3.55 -17.39
C THR A 187 7.17 -4.30 -17.50
N ASN A 188 7.13 -5.35 -18.30
CA ASN A 188 5.91 -5.98 -18.82
C ASN A 188 5.20 -6.95 -17.84
N ARG A 189 4.95 -6.57 -16.57
CA ARG A 189 4.26 -7.45 -15.59
C ARG A 189 3.29 -6.64 -14.73
N SER A 190 2.04 -7.06 -14.57
CA SER A 190 1.01 -6.46 -13.69
C SER A 190 0.49 -5.04 -14.02
N VAL A 191 -0.82 -4.85 -13.84
CA VAL A 191 -1.55 -3.57 -13.96
C VAL A 191 -1.09 -2.55 -12.90
N SER A 192 -0.47 -3.01 -11.81
CA SER A 192 0.19 -2.13 -10.81
C SER A 192 1.59 -1.65 -11.22
N ASP A 193 2.18 -2.16 -12.30
CA ASP A 193 3.47 -1.67 -12.84
C ASP A 193 3.27 -0.59 -13.92
N ASN A 194 2.03 -0.16 -14.19
CA ASN A 194 1.69 0.89 -15.16
C ASN A 194 2.01 2.31 -14.67
N ILE A 195 2.76 2.50 -13.58
CA ILE A 195 3.38 3.78 -13.24
C ILE A 195 4.90 3.65 -13.40
N PRO A 196 5.45 3.91 -14.59
CA PRO A 196 6.87 3.76 -14.86
C PRO A 196 7.68 4.76 -14.04
N GLN A 197 8.50 4.28 -13.12
CA GLN A 197 9.30 5.10 -12.20
C GLN A 197 10.66 4.46 -11.97
N ALA A 198 11.70 5.28 -11.85
CA ALA A 198 13.02 4.81 -11.49
C ALA A 198 12.97 4.03 -10.16
N LYS A 199 13.70 2.91 -10.10
CA LYS A 199 13.86 2.10 -8.89
C LYS A 199 15.20 2.34 -8.20
N ASP A 200 16.11 3.07 -8.82
CA ASP A 200 17.51 3.18 -8.41
C ASP A 200 18.00 4.64 -8.33
N HIS A 201 17.15 5.64 -8.55
CA HIS A 201 17.52 7.04 -8.36
C HIS A 201 16.29 7.94 -8.21
N PHE A 202 16.49 9.11 -7.59
CA PHE A 202 15.48 10.14 -7.45
C PHE A 202 16.13 11.50 -7.14
N THR A 203 15.33 12.57 -7.18
CA THR A 203 15.74 13.92 -6.74
C THR A 203 15.25 14.17 -5.32
N ALA A 204 16.17 14.57 -4.42
CA ALA A 204 15.87 14.96 -3.06
C ALA A 204 15.57 16.46 -2.94
N THR A 205 15.01 16.88 -1.80
CA THR A 205 14.92 18.30 -1.45
C THR A 205 16.32 18.85 -1.09
N ALA A 206 16.48 20.18 -1.24
CA ALA A 206 17.79 20.84 -1.10
C ALA A 206 18.40 20.75 0.31
N ASP A 207 17.59 20.49 1.34
CA ASP A 207 17.99 20.33 2.74
C ASP A 207 18.63 18.97 3.04
N VAL A 208 18.41 17.95 2.21
CA VAL A 208 18.89 16.59 2.45
C VAL A 208 20.39 16.48 2.20
N ILE A 209 20.87 16.94 1.05
CA ILE A 209 22.24 16.72 0.61
C ILE A 209 23.15 17.80 1.22
N LYS A 210 23.91 17.45 2.25
CA LYS A 210 24.83 18.41 2.91
C LYS A 210 26.20 18.47 2.21
N PRO A 211 26.83 19.67 2.12
CA PRO A 211 28.20 19.80 1.61
C PRO A 211 29.24 18.99 2.40
N SER A 212 29.00 18.79 3.71
CA SER A 212 29.85 18.05 4.64
C SER A 212 29.79 16.53 4.51
N TRP A 213 28.96 15.99 3.61
CA TRP A 213 28.91 14.55 3.39
C TRP A 213 30.21 14.03 2.78
N GLU A 214 30.87 13.16 3.53
CA GLU A 214 32.04 12.39 3.14
C GLU A 214 31.73 10.89 3.21
N LYS A 215 32.53 10.05 2.52
CA LYS A 215 32.38 8.58 2.54
C LYS A 215 30.97 8.07 2.17
N ILE A 216 30.29 8.73 1.23
CA ILE A 216 28.91 8.42 0.83
C ILE A 216 28.65 6.95 0.44
N ALA A 217 29.68 6.21 0.02
CA ALA A 217 29.58 4.78 -0.30
C ALA A 217 29.19 3.90 0.91
N ARG A 218 29.27 4.44 2.14
CA ARG A 218 28.78 3.79 3.37
C ARG A 218 27.38 4.22 3.79
N ALA A 219 26.89 5.33 3.26
CA ALA A 219 25.57 5.83 3.59
C ALA A 219 24.51 4.89 3.04
N GLU A 220 23.35 4.87 3.69
CA GLU A 220 22.20 4.07 3.26
C GLU A 220 20.94 4.92 3.24
N ILE A 221 20.06 4.63 2.29
CA ILE A 221 18.68 5.11 2.27
C ILE A 221 17.77 4.03 2.80
N ALA A 222 16.97 4.38 3.81
CA ALA A 222 15.90 3.55 4.31
C ALA A 222 14.56 4.16 3.88
N ILE A 223 13.80 3.46 3.02
CA ILE A 223 12.69 4.04 2.25
C ILE A 223 11.47 3.11 2.18
N HIS A 224 10.30 3.73 2.19
CA HIS A 224 9.04 3.14 1.75
C HIS A 224 8.79 3.49 0.27
N PRO A 225 9.11 2.61 -0.69
CA PRO A 225 8.88 2.90 -2.10
C PRO A 225 7.40 2.75 -2.45
N ALA A 226 6.92 3.62 -3.34
CA ALA A 226 5.59 3.62 -3.91
C ALA A 226 4.44 3.54 -2.90
N TYR A 227 3.98 2.34 -2.62
CA TYR A 227 2.67 2.13 -2.03
C TYR A 227 2.67 2.08 -0.51
N GLY A 228 3.84 2.21 0.13
CA GLY A 228 3.94 2.31 1.59
C GLY A 228 3.98 0.97 2.34
N TRP A 229 3.69 -0.16 1.67
CA TRP A 229 3.71 -1.50 2.29
C TRP A 229 5.09 -2.19 2.25
N ALA A 230 6.01 -1.71 1.43
CA ALA A 230 7.36 -2.27 1.31
C ALA A 230 8.39 -1.43 2.07
N TRP A 231 9.49 -2.05 2.48
CA TRP A 231 10.60 -1.40 3.15
C TRP A 231 11.93 -1.85 2.54
N ASN A 232 12.78 -0.89 2.17
CA ASN A 232 14.11 -1.17 1.64
C ASN A 232 15.16 -0.35 2.38
N ILE A 233 16.30 -0.97 2.68
CA ILE A 233 17.53 -0.29 3.09
C ILE A 233 18.55 -0.53 1.99
N VAL A 234 19.00 0.53 1.31
CA VAL A 234 19.84 0.44 0.12
C VAL A 234 21.04 1.38 0.24
N PRO A 235 22.28 0.92 -0.01
CA PRO A 235 23.44 1.79 -0.03
C PRO A 235 23.34 2.88 -1.11
N LEU A 236 23.93 4.05 -0.85
CA LEU A 236 24.08 5.10 -1.85
C LEU A 236 25.19 4.74 -2.84
N LYS A 237 24.94 5.03 -4.12
CA LYS A 237 25.91 4.94 -5.21
C LYS A 237 26.51 6.29 -5.57
N SER A 238 25.69 7.33 -5.64
CA SER A 238 26.09 8.66 -6.06
C SER A 238 25.20 9.74 -5.48
N VAL A 239 25.75 10.95 -5.32
CA VAL A 239 25.02 12.15 -4.89
C VAL A 239 25.49 13.31 -5.76
N ASP A 240 24.58 13.95 -6.47
CA ASP A 240 24.84 15.19 -7.22
C ASP A 240 24.24 16.38 -6.47
N ARG A 241 25.13 17.24 -5.97
CA ARG A 241 24.78 18.41 -5.16
C ARG A 241 24.15 19.54 -5.98
N GLN A 242 24.37 19.58 -7.30
CA GLN A 242 23.85 20.63 -8.16
C GLN A 242 22.40 20.33 -8.58
N SER A 243 22.13 19.08 -8.96
CA SER A 243 20.79 18.65 -9.37
C SER A 243 19.92 18.17 -8.20
N GLY A 244 20.54 17.82 -7.07
CA GLY A 244 19.84 17.17 -5.95
C GLY A 244 19.61 15.67 -6.16
N ALA A 245 20.22 15.07 -7.19
CA ALA A 245 20.01 13.67 -7.52
C ALA A 245 20.74 12.72 -6.56
N ILE A 246 20.04 11.69 -6.10
CA ILE A 246 20.57 10.57 -5.34
C ILE A 246 20.46 9.31 -6.19
N GLY A 247 21.57 8.60 -6.37
CA GLY A 247 21.62 7.28 -6.99
C GLY A 247 21.82 6.19 -5.95
N LEU A 248 21.08 5.09 -6.10
CA LEU A 248 21.11 3.91 -5.25
C LEU A 248 22.01 2.83 -5.87
N ALA A 249 22.63 1.99 -5.03
CA ALA A 249 23.50 0.92 -5.50
C ALA A 249 22.74 -0.20 -6.24
N HIS A 250 21.48 -0.44 -5.84
CA HIS A 250 20.60 -1.46 -6.40
C HIS A 250 19.15 -0.96 -6.44
N PRO A 251 18.29 -1.52 -7.31
CA PRO A 251 16.90 -1.10 -7.39
C PRO A 251 16.11 -1.49 -6.13
N VAL A 252 15.20 -0.61 -5.70
CA VAL A 252 14.18 -0.91 -4.68
C VAL A 252 13.10 -1.86 -5.22
N SER A 253 12.27 -2.39 -4.31
CA SER A 253 11.23 -3.37 -4.64
C SER A 253 10.15 -2.82 -5.59
N TYR A 254 9.73 -1.57 -5.40
CA TYR A 254 8.72 -0.88 -6.21
C TYR A 254 9.26 0.42 -6.82
N GLY A 255 8.63 0.91 -7.89
CA GLY A 255 9.00 2.19 -8.51
C GLY A 255 8.90 3.35 -7.51
N LEU A 256 9.83 4.30 -7.55
CA LEU A 256 9.83 5.43 -6.62
C LEU A 256 8.82 6.50 -7.04
N MET A 257 8.09 7.08 -6.08
CA MET A 257 7.12 8.15 -6.30
C MET A 257 7.50 9.44 -5.61
N ILE A 258 6.97 10.55 -6.14
CA ILE A 258 6.92 11.81 -5.39
C ILE A 258 6.25 11.57 -4.03
N GLY A 259 6.89 12.05 -2.97
CA GLY A 259 6.43 11.90 -1.59
C GLY A 259 6.82 10.59 -0.92
N ASP A 260 7.55 9.68 -1.56
CA ASP A 260 8.03 8.49 -0.85
C ASP A 260 8.89 8.90 0.36
N ARG A 261 8.55 8.33 1.52
CA ARG A 261 9.16 8.66 2.81
C ARG A 261 10.46 7.91 2.99
N TYR A 262 11.54 8.63 3.29
CA TYR A 262 12.84 8.03 3.57
C TYR A 262 13.64 8.79 4.63
N PHE A 263 14.72 8.17 5.10
CA PHE A 263 15.82 8.86 5.76
C PHE A 263 17.15 8.33 5.23
N VAL A 264 18.19 9.17 5.30
CA VAL A 264 19.58 8.80 5.01
C VAL A 264 20.28 8.52 6.32
N GLN A 265 21.05 7.45 6.42
CA GLN A 265 21.78 7.11 7.63
C GLN A 265 23.24 6.73 7.35
N ASN A 266 24.00 6.53 8.43
CA ASN A 266 25.39 6.07 8.42
C ASN A 266 26.39 7.09 7.86
N LEU A 267 26.24 8.35 8.28
CA LEU A 267 27.15 9.46 7.96
C LEU A 267 27.55 10.18 9.24
N LEU A 268 28.85 10.45 9.44
CA LEU A 268 29.33 11.22 10.59
C LEU A 268 28.75 12.65 10.62
N ALA A 269 28.52 13.24 9.44
CA ALA A 269 27.93 14.57 9.31
C ALA A 269 26.46 14.66 9.78
N GLU A 270 25.79 13.50 9.92
CA GLU A 270 24.44 13.38 10.45
C GLU A 270 24.41 12.98 11.93
N LEU A 271 25.57 12.91 12.60
CA LEU A 271 25.63 12.71 14.04
C LEU A 271 25.44 14.07 14.73
N ASP A 272 24.18 14.48 14.90
CA ASP A 272 23.85 15.81 15.40
C ASP A 272 22.72 15.86 16.45
N ALA A 273 22.20 14.69 16.87
CA ALA A 273 21.23 14.57 17.97
C ALA A 273 21.69 13.65 19.12
N PRO A 274 21.19 13.85 20.37
CA PRO A 274 21.42 12.93 21.48
C PRO A 274 20.93 11.51 21.18
N GLY A 275 21.75 10.51 21.51
CA GLY A 275 21.46 9.09 21.26
C GLY A 275 21.94 8.60 19.90
N GLU A 276 22.52 9.47 19.07
CA GLU A 276 23.06 9.07 17.77
C GLU A 276 24.50 8.56 17.84
N TRP A 277 24.87 7.67 16.93
CA TRP A 277 26.22 7.14 16.79
C TRP A 277 26.64 6.87 15.34
N TYR A 278 27.95 6.81 15.11
CA TYR A 278 28.56 6.48 13.82
C TYR A 278 29.83 5.63 14.01
N LEU A 279 29.98 4.56 13.23
CA LEU A 279 31.19 3.73 13.19
C LEU A 279 32.01 4.02 11.93
N ASP A 280 33.23 4.55 12.12
CA ASP A 280 34.23 4.61 11.05
C ASP A 280 35.06 3.32 11.05
N CYS A 281 34.68 2.35 10.21
CA CYS A 281 35.43 1.10 10.10
C CYS A 281 36.81 1.25 9.44
N ASP A 282 37.11 2.36 8.75
CA ASP A 282 38.45 2.56 8.13
C ASP A 282 39.47 2.96 9.19
N GLN A 283 39.01 3.73 10.18
CA GLN A 283 39.83 4.23 11.27
C GLN A 283 39.66 3.42 12.56
N ALA A 284 38.76 2.44 12.57
CA ALA A 284 38.33 1.71 13.76
C ALA A 284 37.91 2.66 14.89
N ARG A 285 37.03 3.62 14.61
CA ARG A 285 36.56 4.62 15.58
C ARG A 285 35.05 4.62 15.71
N LEU A 286 34.56 4.62 16.95
CA LEU A 286 33.14 4.79 17.26
C LEU A 286 32.89 6.20 17.78
N TYR A 287 32.02 6.93 17.11
CA TYR A 287 31.53 8.24 17.53
C TYR A 287 30.14 8.10 18.14
N PHE A 288 29.89 8.75 19.27
CA PHE A 288 28.62 8.65 19.98
C PHE A 288 28.29 9.96 20.68
N TRP A 289 27.07 10.47 20.49
CA TRP A 289 26.50 11.51 21.34
C TRP A 289 25.62 10.83 22.39
N PRO A 290 26.09 10.66 23.64
CA PRO A 290 25.30 9.97 24.64
C PRO A 290 24.09 10.81 25.11
N PRO A 291 22.90 10.23 25.26
CA PRO A 291 21.70 10.95 25.69
C PRO A 291 21.69 11.25 27.20
N ALA A 292 22.62 10.67 27.96
CA ALA A 292 22.87 10.92 29.37
C ALA A 292 24.36 10.70 29.68
N ASP A 293 24.80 11.00 30.92
CA ASP A 293 26.19 10.80 31.34
C ASP A 293 26.64 9.34 31.16
N LEU A 294 27.82 9.09 30.56
CA LEU A 294 28.35 7.73 30.34
C LEU A 294 28.56 6.94 31.64
N SER A 295 28.77 7.59 32.78
CA SER A 295 28.87 6.91 34.08
C SER A 295 27.57 6.25 34.52
N SER A 296 26.44 6.62 33.91
CA SER A 296 25.12 6.07 34.24
C SER A 296 24.83 4.69 33.64
N GLY A 297 25.70 4.15 32.78
CA GLY A 297 25.66 2.76 32.36
C GLY A 297 26.59 2.38 31.22
N GLU A 298 26.57 1.10 30.87
CA GLU A 298 27.46 0.51 29.86
C GLU A 298 27.07 0.94 28.44
N VAL A 299 28.08 1.23 27.61
CA VAL A 299 27.99 1.28 26.15
C VAL A 299 28.48 -0.07 25.62
N SER A 300 27.72 -0.74 24.76
CA SER A 300 28.10 -2.05 24.23
C SER A 300 27.61 -2.29 22.80
N VAL A 301 28.27 -3.21 22.09
CA VAL A 301 27.98 -3.56 20.70
C VAL A 301 27.93 -5.07 20.52
N PRO A 302 27.01 -5.62 19.68
CA PRO A 302 26.90 -7.05 19.46
C PRO A 302 28.08 -7.57 18.61
N VAL A 303 28.61 -8.73 19.00
CA VAL A 303 29.72 -9.41 18.29
C VAL A 303 29.39 -10.84 17.86
N THR A 304 28.20 -11.33 18.18
CA THR A 304 27.70 -12.66 17.78
C THR A 304 26.34 -12.54 17.09
N ASP A 305 26.06 -13.46 16.17
CA ASP A 305 24.78 -13.50 15.45
C ASP A 305 23.65 -14.12 16.29
N SER A 306 23.94 -15.17 17.06
CA SER A 306 22.98 -15.85 17.93
C SER A 306 23.60 -16.15 19.29
N LEU A 307 22.77 -16.30 20.32
CA LEU A 307 23.18 -16.65 21.67
C LEU A 307 23.06 -18.16 21.90
N VAL A 308 21.98 -18.76 21.41
CA VAL A 308 21.72 -20.20 21.53
C VAL A 308 21.24 -20.76 20.19
N SER A 309 21.90 -21.82 19.73
CA SER A 309 21.54 -22.53 18.51
C SER A 309 21.38 -24.01 18.79
N VAL A 310 20.21 -24.55 18.43
CA VAL A 310 19.85 -25.96 18.59
C VAL A 310 19.53 -26.52 17.21
N ASP A 311 20.30 -27.51 16.76
CA ASP A 311 20.14 -28.14 15.44
C ASP A 311 20.03 -29.67 15.57
N GLY A 312 18.91 -30.25 15.16
CA GLY A 312 18.68 -31.69 15.16
C GLY A 312 18.58 -32.34 16.55
N ALA A 313 18.33 -31.55 17.60
CA ALA A 313 18.18 -32.06 18.96
C ALA A 313 16.70 -32.23 19.34
N ALA A 314 16.44 -33.12 20.31
CA ALA A 314 15.13 -33.31 20.91
C ALA A 314 15.14 -32.96 22.41
N GLY A 315 14.00 -32.51 22.95
CA GLY A 315 13.80 -32.36 24.40
C GLY A 315 14.77 -31.39 25.10
N VAL A 316 15.21 -30.33 24.41
CA VAL A 316 16.06 -29.27 24.98
C VAL A 316 15.19 -28.08 25.38
N THR A 317 15.30 -27.64 26.62
CA THR A 317 14.57 -26.48 27.15
C THR A 317 15.53 -25.38 27.61
N LEU A 318 15.25 -24.12 27.23
CA LEU A 318 15.89 -22.92 27.77
C LEU A 318 14.86 -22.16 28.62
N ARG A 319 15.19 -21.82 29.87
CA ARG A 319 14.21 -21.23 30.79
C ARG A 319 14.73 -20.12 31.69
N GLY A 320 13.94 -19.04 31.82
CA GLY A 320 14.15 -18.04 32.86
C GLY A 320 15.35 -17.11 32.63
N LEU A 321 15.77 -16.93 31.39
CA LEU A 321 16.98 -16.19 31.03
C LEU A 321 16.64 -14.81 30.46
N THR A 322 17.47 -13.80 30.72
CA THR A 322 17.55 -12.63 29.85
C THR A 322 18.52 -12.92 28.72
N ILE A 323 18.07 -12.84 27.47
CA ILE A 323 18.89 -13.10 26.27
C ILE A 323 18.92 -11.84 25.42
N GLU A 324 20.10 -11.25 25.23
CA GLU A 324 20.20 -9.94 24.58
C GLU A 324 21.48 -9.70 23.77
N GLY A 325 21.44 -8.67 22.91
CA GLY A 325 22.63 -8.08 22.32
C GLY A 325 23.32 -8.95 21.27
N CYS A 326 22.59 -9.38 20.24
CA CYS A 326 23.13 -10.09 19.07
C CYS A 326 22.76 -9.42 17.73
N SER A 327 23.46 -9.82 16.67
CA SER A 327 23.24 -9.32 15.30
C SER A 327 22.14 -10.07 14.53
N GLY A 328 21.78 -11.28 14.96
CA GLY A 328 20.78 -12.14 14.33
C GLY A 328 19.61 -12.47 15.26
N ALA A 329 19.11 -13.71 15.18
CA ALA A 329 18.06 -14.21 16.07
C ALA A 329 18.66 -14.67 17.41
N ALA A 330 17.98 -14.41 18.54
CA ALA A 330 18.53 -14.74 19.86
C ALA A 330 18.63 -16.26 20.09
N VAL A 331 17.54 -16.97 19.76
CA VAL A 331 17.43 -18.43 19.87
C VAL A 331 16.99 -19.02 18.54
N THR A 332 17.73 -20.00 18.04
CA THR A 332 17.40 -20.70 16.79
C THR A 332 17.22 -22.19 17.02
N PHE A 333 16.06 -22.72 16.63
CA PHE A 333 15.78 -24.15 16.54
C PHE A 333 15.73 -24.58 15.07
N LYS A 334 16.49 -25.60 14.71
CA LYS A 334 16.47 -26.18 13.37
C LYS A 334 16.27 -27.69 13.45
N ASN A 335 15.26 -28.20 12.76
CA ASN A 335 14.92 -29.62 12.72
C ASN A 335 14.85 -30.28 14.12
N CYS A 336 14.29 -29.56 15.09
CA CYS A 336 14.23 -29.98 16.49
C CYS A 336 12.90 -30.66 16.84
N GLU A 337 12.90 -31.51 17.85
CA GLU A 337 11.70 -32.20 18.33
C GLU A 337 11.41 -31.91 19.80
N GLY A 338 10.24 -31.34 20.11
CA GLY A 338 9.84 -31.09 21.50
C GLY A 338 10.81 -30.19 22.27
N CYS A 339 11.50 -29.27 21.59
CA CYS A 339 12.35 -28.28 22.23
C CYS A 339 11.54 -27.04 22.64
N LEU A 340 12.04 -26.29 23.62
CA LEU A 340 11.30 -25.16 24.19
C LEU A 340 12.22 -24.01 24.60
N VAL A 341 11.82 -22.78 24.29
CA VAL A 341 12.32 -21.59 24.98
C VAL A 341 11.17 -20.96 25.76
N ALA A 342 11.33 -20.81 27.07
CA ALA A 342 10.24 -20.37 27.92
C ALA A 342 10.64 -19.46 29.09
N GLY A 343 9.73 -18.56 29.46
CA GLY A 343 9.93 -17.67 30.60
C GLY A 343 11.14 -16.76 30.48
N CYS A 344 11.60 -16.49 29.26
CA CYS A 344 12.76 -15.66 28.99
C CYS A 344 12.34 -14.22 28.67
N THR A 345 13.21 -13.27 29.02
CA THR A 345 13.18 -11.92 28.47
C THR A 345 14.15 -11.87 27.30
N ILE A 346 13.65 -11.74 26.07
CA ILE A 346 14.45 -11.71 24.85
C ILE A 346 14.38 -10.32 24.25
N ARG A 347 15.52 -9.63 24.14
CA ARG A 347 15.52 -8.24 23.66
C ARG A 347 16.79 -7.84 22.93
N ASN A 348 16.77 -6.68 22.28
CA ASN A 348 17.96 -6.10 21.67
C ASN A 348 18.65 -7.04 20.67
N THR A 349 17.85 -7.70 19.83
CA THR A 349 18.32 -8.62 18.79
C THR A 349 18.38 -7.93 17.44
N GLY A 350 19.27 -8.36 16.55
CA GLY A 350 19.38 -7.79 15.21
C GLY A 350 18.34 -8.34 14.23
N LEU A 351 17.75 -9.51 14.51
CA LEU A 351 16.64 -10.10 13.76
C LEU A 351 15.52 -10.52 14.70
N TRP A 352 15.23 -11.83 14.81
CA TRP A 352 14.08 -12.36 15.56
C TRP A 352 14.40 -12.58 17.04
N GLY A 353 13.37 -12.62 17.89
CA GLY A 353 13.53 -13.17 19.23
C GLY A 353 13.83 -14.67 19.18
N VAL A 354 12.92 -15.41 18.54
CA VAL A 354 13.03 -16.87 18.35
C VAL A 354 12.75 -17.24 16.90
N SER A 355 13.56 -18.15 16.34
CA SER A 355 13.33 -18.72 15.00
C SER A 355 13.29 -20.24 15.06
N ILE A 356 12.22 -20.85 14.56
CA ILE A 356 11.99 -22.29 14.47
C ILE A 356 11.89 -22.67 12.99
N ALA A 357 12.79 -23.54 12.52
CA ALA A 357 12.84 -23.99 11.13
C ALA A 357 12.86 -25.52 11.04
N GLY A 358 11.84 -26.12 10.44
CA GLY A 358 11.61 -27.57 10.42
C GLY A 358 11.30 -28.12 11.81
N GLY A 359 11.35 -29.45 11.92
CA GLY A 359 11.11 -30.14 13.20
C GLY A 359 9.63 -30.30 13.56
N HIS A 360 9.39 -30.75 14.78
CA HIS A 360 8.06 -31.06 15.29
C HIS A 360 7.88 -30.68 16.77
N GLY A 361 6.73 -30.13 17.14
CA GLY A 361 6.37 -29.87 18.54
C GLY A 361 7.31 -28.91 19.29
N THR A 362 8.12 -28.11 18.58
CA THR A 362 9.05 -27.15 19.18
C THR A 362 8.35 -25.82 19.44
N GLY A 363 8.63 -25.18 20.58
CA GLY A 363 7.83 -24.05 21.05
C GLY A 363 8.62 -22.84 21.56
N ALA A 364 7.97 -21.68 21.50
CA ALA A 364 8.31 -20.47 22.25
C ALA A 364 7.12 -20.11 23.15
N ALA A 365 7.28 -20.20 24.48
CA ALA A 365 6.17 -20.02 25.40
C ALA A 365 6.45 -19.07 26.57
N GLY A 366 5.52 -18.17 26.89
CA GLY A 366 5.64 -17.35 28.11
C GLY A 366 6.78 -16.32 28.09
N ASN A 367 7.32 -15.98 26.92
CA ASN A 367 8.45 -15.06 26.81
C ASN A 367 8.00 -13.60 26.72
N ASP A 368 8.84 -12.68 27.20
CA ASP A 368 8.71 -11.24 26.94
C ASP A 368 9.74 -10.87 25.85
N ILE A 369 9.27 -10.51 24.66
CA ILE A 369 10.09 -10.31 23.45
C ILE A 369 9.93 -8.88 22.92
N PHE A 370 11.02 -8.11 22.89
CA PHE A 370 10.94 -6.71 22.45
C PHE A 370 12.25 -6.11 21.95
N ALA A 371 12.17 -4.93 21.31
CA ALA A 371 13.33 -4.24 20.75
C ALA A 371 14.14 -5.14 19.79
N THR A 372 13.44 -5.90 18.95
CA THR A 372 14.02 -6.80 17.95
C THR A 372 14.19 -6.10 16.59
N GLY A 373 15.17 -6.54 15.80
CA GLY A 373 15.43 -5.95 14.49
C GLY A 373 14.49 -6.44 13.38
N ALA A 374 13.94 -7.65 13.53
CA ALA A 374 12.87 -8.23 12.72
C ALA A 374 11.66 -8.50 13.64
N GLY A 375 11.07 -9.69 13.67
CA GLY A 375 9.87 -9.95 14.47
C GLY A 375 10.11 -10.57 15.86
N GLY A 376 9.03 -11.09 16.45
CA GLY A 376 9.05 -11.81 17.74
C GLY A 376 9.44 -13.28 17.57
N VAL A 377 8.50 -14.09 17.07
CA VAL A 377 8.68 -15.54 16.83
C VAL A 377 8.42 -15.87 15.36
N ASN A 378 9.37 -16.53 14.71
CA ASN A 378 9.21 -17.03 13.34
C ASN A 378 9.16 -18.56 13.35
N ILE A 379 8.10 -19.16 12.78
CA ILE A 379 7.90 -20.60 12.72
C ILE A 379 7.71 -21.03 11.28
N ASN A 380 8.64 -21.82 10.75
CA ASN A 380 8.53 -22.48 9.45
C ASN A 380 8.72 -23.98 9.64
N ALA A 381 7.64 -24.72 9.91
CA ALA A 381 7.71 -26.15 10.24
C ALA A 381 6.56 -26.97 9.63
N GLY A 382 6.76 -28.28 9.50
CA GLY A 382 5.92 -29.15 8.67
C GLY A 382 6.36 -29.17 7.20
N ASP A 383 5.78 -30.07 6.41
CA ASP A 383 6.12 -30.28 5.01
C ASP A 383 4.86 -30.20 4.14
N ARG A 384 4.78 -29.15 3.32
CA ARG A 384 3.67 -28.93 2.39
C ARG A 384 3.60 -29.98 1.28
N ARG A 385 4.68 -30.67 0.92
CA ARG A 385 4.64 -31.70 -0.13
C ARG A 385 3.83 -32.92 0.31
N THR A 386 3.88 -33.23 1.60
CA THR A 386 3.22 -34.39 2.21
C THR A 386 2.06 -34.02 3.13
N LEU A 387 1.85 -32.72 3.37
CA LEU A 387 0.96 -32.18 4.41
C LEU A 387 1.30 -32.69 5.82
N THR A 388 2.56 -33.06 6.06
CA THR A 388 3.01 -33.48 7.38
C THR A 388 3.05 -32.27 8.31
N ARG A 389 2.36 -32.35 9.44
CA ARG A 389 2.26 -31.26 10.42
C ARG A 389 3.56 -31.06 11.21
N GLY A 390 3.93 -29.79 11.42
CA GLY A 390 4.99 -29.40 12.33
C GLY A 390 4.53 -29.32 13.79
N ASP A 391 3.29 -28.91 14.04
CA ASP A 391 2.75 -28.72 15.41
C ASP A 391 3.65 -27.86 16.33
N CYS A 392 4.48 -27.00 15.73
CA CYS A 392 5.28 -26.02 16.44
C CYS A 392 4.42 -24.83 16.86
N TYR A 393 4.78 -24.13 17.94
CA TYR A 393 3.89 -23.13 18.54
C TYR A 393 4.58 -21.91 19.13
N ALA A 394 3.88 -20.78 19.06
CA ALA A 394 4.13 -19.58 19.86
C ALA A 394 2.94 -19.40 20.81
N ASP A 395 3.12 -19.68 22.10
CA ASP A 395 2.04 -19.63 23.09
C ASP A 395 2.31 -18.66 24.25
N ASN A 396 1.32 -17.89 24.68
CA ASN A 396 1.40 -17.09 25.90
C ASN A 396 2.59 -16.10 25.92
N ASN A 397 3.04 -15.58 24.77
CA ASN A 397 4.14 -14.61 24.73
C ASN A 397 3.62 -13.18 24.83
N TYR A 398 4.45 -12.28 25.37
CA TYR A 398 4.26 -10.84 25.32
C TYR A 398 5.26 -10.23 24.32
N ILE A 399 4.78 -9.65 23.24
CA ILE A 399 5.62 -9.22 22.10
C ILE A 399 5.33 -7.76 21.78
N HIS A 400 6.35 -6.90 21.81
CA HIS A 400 6.17 -5.48 21.51
C HIS A 400 7.41 -4.79 20.95
N HIS A 401 7.24 -3.63 20.30
CA HIS A 401 8.36 -2.79 19.83
C HIS A 401 9.35 -3.57 18.95
N ILE A 402 8.83 -4.17 17.89
CA ILE A 402 9.57 -5.06 17.00
C ILE A 402 9.92 -4.35 15.68
N ALA A 403 10.73 -5.02 14.87
CA ALA A 403 11.01 -4.69 13.47
C ALA A 403 11.79 -3.38 13.29
N ALA A 404 12.78 -3.12 14.15
CA ALA A 404 13.59 -1.90 14.05
C ALA A 404 14.34 -1.74 12.71
N PHE A 405 14.69 -2.85 12.04
CA PHE A 405 15.45 -2.87 10.78
C PHE A 405 14.66 -3.44 9.61
N GLN A 406 14.06 -4.63 9.77
CA GLN A 406 13.27 -5.30 8.74
C GLN A 406 11.78 -5.00 8.98
N ARG A 407 11.37 -3.78 8.62
CA ARG A 407 10.13 -3.16 9.08
C ARG A 407 8.84 -3.78 8.55
N THR A 408 8.83 -4.33 7.34
CA THR A 408 7.63 -4.91 6.72
C THR A 408 7.77 -6.42 6.55
N TYR A 409 6.64 -7.12 6.53
CA TYR A 409 6.49 -8.59 6.51
C TYR A 409 7.19 -9.38 7.64
N ASN A 410 7.63 -8.69 8.70
CA ASN A 410 8.17 -9.28 9.93
C ASN A 410 7.28 -8.83 11.10
N THR A 411 6.75 -9.79 11.85
CA THR A 411 5.60 -9.55 12.75
C THR A 411 5.83 -10.08 14.16
N GLY A 412 4.83 -9.97 15.02
CA GLY A 412 4.89 -10.60 16.34
C GLY A 412 5.07 -12.12 16.21
N VAL A 413 4.23 -12.76 15.39
CA VAL A 413 4.36 -14.19 15.06
C VAL A 413 4.15 -14.44 13.56
N ASN A 414 5.16 -15.04 12.93
CA ASN A 414 5.05 -15.58 11.57
C ASN A 414 4.84 -17.09 11.61
N LEU A 415 3.84 -17.59 10.88
CA LEU A 415 3.60 -19.01 10.67
C LEU A 415 3.75 -19.36 9.18
N SER A 416 4.57 -20.38 8.90
CA SER A 416 4.65 -21.03 7.61
C SER A 416 4.79 -22.56 7.73
N GLY A 417 4.50 -23.26 6.64
CA GLY A 417 4.59 -24.73 6.56
C GLY A 417 3.22 -25.38 6.75
N VAL A 418 3.10 -26.32 7.69
CA VAL A 418 1.85 -27.07 7.93
C VAL A 418 1.61 -27.27 9.43
N GLY A 419 0.42 -26.95 9.94
CA GLY A 419 -0.03 -27.40 11.26
C GLY A 419 0.49 -26.63 12.48
N ASN A 420 1.18 -25.50 12.30
CA ASN A 420 1.71 -24.69 13.41
C ASN A 420 0.65 -23.78 14.07
N ARG A 421 0.92 -23.32 15.31
CA ARG A 421 -0.03 -22.55 16.13
C ARG A 421 0.54 -21.23 16.68
N ALA A 422 -0.26 -20.17 16.67
CA ALA A 422 -0.04 -18.96 17.48
C ALA A 422 -1.20 -18.80 18.46
N SER A 423 -0.94 -18.87 19.77
CA SER A 423 -1.99 -18.83 20.78
C SER A 423 -1.70 -18.00 22.03
N HIS A 424 -2.74 -17.38 22.62
CA HIS A 424 -2.64 -16.65 23.89
C HIS A 424 -1.57 -15.53 23.93
N ASN A 425 -1.14 -15.00 22.78
CA ASN A 425 -0.12 -13.96 22.75
C ASN A 425 -0.75 -12.57 22.92
N LEU A 426 -0.02 -11.65 23.55
CA LEU A 426 -0.28 -10.22 23.52
C LEU A 426 0.75 -9.55 22.62
N ILE A 427 0.30 -8.93 21.53
CA ILE A 427 1.15 -8.39 20.47
C ILE A 427 0.78 -6.93 20.20
N HIS A 428 1.74 -6.01 20.34
CA HIS A 428 1.51 -4.60 20.01
C HIS A 428 2.76 -3.83 19.61
N ASP A 429 2.60 -2.55 19.24
CA ASP A 429 3.69 -1.70 18.77
C ASP A 429 4.42 -2.33 17.57
N CYS A 430 3.64 -2.77 16.59
CA CYS A 430 4.13 -3.37 15.36
C CYS A 430 4.23 -2.31 14.26
N TYR A 431 5.38 -2.24 13.58
CA TYR A 431 5.57 -1.33 12.46
C TYR A 431 4.65 -1.67 11.26
N HIS A 432 4.35 -2.96 11.08
CA HIS A 432 3.47 -3.55 10.06
C HIS A 432 2.41 -4.44 10.76
N GLN A 433 1.90 -5.52 10.15
CA GLN A 433 0.92 -6.39 10.83
C GLN A 433 1.45 -7.09 12.09
N GLY A 434 0.53 -7.51 12.96
CA GLY A 434 0.85 -8.28 14.18
C GLY A 434 1.10 -9.77 13.92
N LEU A 435 0.39 -10.37 12.97
CA LEU A 435 0.47 -11.79 12.61
C LEU A 435 0.55 -11.98 11.10
N LEU A 436 1.49 -12.82 10.63
CA LEU A 436 1.59 -13.24 9.23
C LEU A 436 1.45 -14.76 9.13
N VAL A 437 0.54 -15.23 8.29
CA VAL A 437 0.30 -16.66 8.11
C VAL A 437 0.40 -17.03 6.62
N GLY A 438 1.12 -18.09 6.32
CA GLY A 438 1.11 -18.78 5.02
C GLY A 438 1.24 -20.27 5.23
N GLY A 439 0.81 -21.10 4.28
CA GLY A 439 0.83 -22.56 4.40
C GLY A 439 -0.52 -23.16 4.77
N ASN A 440 -0.50 -24.30 5.44
CA ASN A 440 -1.65 -25.20 5.57
C ASN A 440 -1.99 -25.53 7.03
N ASP A 441 -3.27 -25.68 7.34
CA ASP A 441 -3.78 -26.20 8.62
C ASP A 441 -3.24 -25.50 9.88
N HIS A 442 -2.91 -24.21 9.77
CA HIS A 442 -2.44 -23.42 10.90
C HIS A 442 -3.60 -23.06 11.84
N VAL A 443 -3.28 -22.81 13.11
CA VAL A 443 -4.26 -22.34 14.10
C VAL A 443 -3.78 -21.02 14.72
N VAL A 444 -4.61 -19.99 14.64
CA VAL A 444 -4.41 -18.71 15.32
C VAL A 444 -5.54 -18.49 16.30
N GLU A 445 -5.26 -18.57 17.60
CA GLU A 445 -6.32 -18.54 18.61
C GLU A 445 -6.01 -17.82 19.91
N TYR A 446 -7.02 -17.19 20.52
CA TYR A 446 -6.90 -16.56 21.85
C TYR A 446 -5.84 -15.46 21.92
N ASN A 447 -5.45 -14.84 20.81
CA ASN A 447 -4.47 -13.74 20.82
C ASN A 447 -5.16 -12.39 21.03
N VAL A 448 -4.46 -11.45 21.66
CA VAL A 448 -4.78 -10.02 21.67
C VAL A 448 -3.73 -9.31 20.81
N VAL A 449 -4.19 -8.63 19.75
CA VAL A 449 -3.32 -7.91 18.81
C VAL A 449 -3.81 -6.48 18.66
N HIS A 450 -2.95 -5.50 18.93
CA HIS A 450 -3.33 -4.10 18.78
C HIS A 450 -2.18 -3.17 18.42
N HIS A 451 -2.51 -1.97 17.93
CA HIS A 451 -1.52 -0.96 17.56
C HIS A 451 -0.49 -1.52 16.57
N THR A 452 -0.99 -2.04 15.46
CA THR A 452 -0.21 -2.53 14.32
C THR A 452 -0.16 -1.47 13.22
N ASN A 453 0.71 -1.68 12.23
CA ASN A 453 0.87 -0.83 11.04
C ASN A 453 1.31 0.62 11.33
N LEU A 454 1.97 0.86 12.47
CA LEU A 454 2.27 2.21 12.95
C LEU A 454 3.10 3.06 11.97
N GLY A 455 3.91 2.44 11.10
CA GLY A 455 4.72 3.14 10.10
C GLY A 455 4.47 2.73 8.66
N SER A 456 3.46 1.91 8.38
CA SER A 456 3.19 1.30 7.07
C SER A 456 1.68 1.16 6.79
N GLU A 457 1.31 0.66 5.62
CA GLU A 457 -0.08 0.49 5.19
C GLU A 457 -0.28 -0.81 4.39
N ASP A 458 -1.53 -1.09 4.00
CA ASP A 458 -1.98 -2.24 3.19
C ASP A 458 -1.79 -3.62 3.82
N THR A 459 -1.91 -3.72 5.15
CA THR A 459 -2.06 -5.00 5.86
C THR A 459 -3.07 -4.87 7.02
N GLY A 460 -2.83 -5.51 8.17
CA GLY A 460 -3.82 -5.53 9.25
C GLY A 460 -3.35 -6.07 10.59
N GLY A 461 -4.28 -6.52 11.43
CA GLY A 461 -3.93 -7.25 12.66
C GLY A 461 -3.37 -8.62 12.31
N LEU A 462 -4.03 -9.29 11.37
CA LEU A 462 -3.58 -10.51 10.72
C LEU A 462 -3.60 -10.34 9.19
N TYR A 463 -2.54 -10.79 8.54
CA TYR A 463 -2.39 -10.76 7.08
C TYR A 463 -1.98 -12.12 6.52
N MET A 464 -2.49 -12.44 5.33
CA MET A 464 -2.12 -13.62 4.54
C MET A 464 -2.09 -13.21 3.05
N SER A 465 -1.07 -13.61 2.29
CA SER A 465 -0.98 -13.37 0.83
C SER A 465 -0.11 -14.43 0.13
N SER A 466 -0.72 -15.58 -0.14
CA SER A 466 -0.10 -16.79 -0.61
C SER A 466 -0.01 -16.84 -2.13
N ARG A 467 -1.00 -16.25 -2.80
CA ARG A 467 -1.22 -16.38 -4.25
C ARG A 467 -1.28 -17.85 -4.69
N ASP A 468 -1.79 -18.73 -3.82
CA ASP A 468 -1.71 -20.20 -3.94
C ASP A 468 -2.96 -20.87 -3.35
N PHE A 469 -3.87 -21.36 -4.22
CA PHE A 469 -5.12 -22.03 -3.80
C PHE A 469 -4.93 -23.30 -2.96
N THR A 470 -3.71 -23.86 -2.96
CA THR A 470 -3.40 -25.07 -2.21
C THR A 470 -3.07 -24.77 -0.75
N GLN A 471 -2.88 -23.50 -0.37
CA GLN A 471 -2.78 -23.05 1.01
C GLN A 471 -4.19 -22.85 1.58
N ARG A 472 -4.59 -23.75 2.49
CA ARG A 472 -5.94 -23.83 3.05
C ARG A 472 -5.97 -24.61 4.36
N GLY A 473 -7.13 -24.67 5.01
CA GLY A 473 -7.34 -25.39 6.27
C GLY A 473 -6.97 -24.58 7.51
N THR A 474 -6.50 -23.34 7.34
CA THR A 474 -6.16 -22.46 8.46
C THR A 474 -7.40 -22.02 9.24
N ILE A 475 -7.31 -22.07 10.56
CA ILE A 475 -8.36 -21.66 11.51
C ILE A 475 -7.89 -20.43 12.29
N ILE A 476 -8.67 -19.36 12.22
CA ILE A 476 -8.45 -18.10 12.95
C ILE A 476 -9.64 -17.90 13.89
N ARG A 477 -9.45 -18.15 15.19
CA ARG A 477 -10.58 -18.13 16.15
C ARG A 477 -10.31 -17.46 17.48
N HIS A 478 -11.33 -16.86 18.07
CA HIS A 478 -11.26 -16.36 19.45
C HIS A 478 -10.12 -15.37 19.69
N ASN A 479 -9.82 -14.51 18.72
CA ASN A 479 -8.83 -13.44 18.89
C ASN A 479 -9.54 -12.09 19.10
N VAL A 480 -8.83 -11.15 19.71
CA VAL A 480 -9.23 -9.74 19.81
C VAL A 480 -8.25 -8.89 19.01
N PHE A 481 -8.76 -8.15 18.02
CA PHE A 481 -7.99 -7.22 17.19
C PHE A 481 -8.51 -5.80 17.41
N HIS A 482 -7.63 -4.85 17.80
CA HIS A 482 -8.05 -3.47 17.99
C HIS A 482 -6.97 -2.41 17.76
N HIS A 483 -7.37 -1.16 17.49
CA HIS A 483 -6.44 -0.07 17.13
C HIS A 483 -5.49 -0.47 15.98
N VAL A 484 -6.04 -1.05 14.92
CA VAL A 484 -5.28 -1.55 13.76
C VAL A 484 -5.21 -0.44 12.71
N GLY A 485 -4.30 0.52 12.89
CA GLY A 485 -4.22 1.73 12.06
C GLY A 485 -2.94 1.82 11.24
N GLY A 486 -3.01 2.04 9.93
CA GLY A 486 -1.83 2.30 9.10
C GLY A 486 -1.42 3.77 9.07
N PHE A 487 -0.15 4.03 8.78
CA PHE A 487 0.37 5.36 8.47
C PHE A 487 0.97 5.41 7.07
N GLY A 488 0.35 6.20 6.18
CA GLY A 488 0.70 6.18 4.76
C GLY A 488 0.10 7.32 3.97
N LYS A 489 0.33 7.32 2.65
CA LYS A 489 -0.13 8.40 1.77
C LYS A 489 -1.65 8.39 1.68
N ALA A 490 -2.27 9.57 1.65
CA ALA A 490 -3.72 9.68 1.47
C ALA A 490 -4.18 9.04 0.14
N ASN A 491 -3.32 9.07 -0.89
CA ASN A 491 -3.47 8.36 -2.14
C ASN A 491 -2.09 7.99 -2.71
N SER A 492 -1.75 6.71 -2.74
CA SER A 492 -0.45 6.27 -3.27
C SER A 492 -0.36 6.28 -4.80
N TRP A 493 -1.49 6.29 -5.52
CA TRP A 493 -1.54 6.26 -6.99
C TRP A 493 -1.46 7.65 -7.62
N ASN A 494 -2.07 8.64 -6.96
CA ASN A 494 -1.96 10.05 -7.32
C ASN A 494 -1.64 10.87 -6.06
N PRO A 495 -0.35 10.89 -5.64
CA PRO A 495 0.04 11.40 -4.33
C PRO A 495 0.04 12.92 -4.21
N VAL A 496 0.08 13.64 -5.34
CA VAL A 496 0.15 15.10 -5.35
C VAL A 496 -1.22 15.71 -5.52
N ARG A 497 -1.66 16.49 -4.53
CA ARG A 497 -2.88 17.30 -4.62
C ARG A 497 -2.61 18.68 -4.04
N ASN A 498 -3.00 19.72 -4.77
CA ASN A 498 -2.86 21.11 -4.33
C ASN A 498 -1.43 21.43 -3.85
N GLY A 499 -0.41 21.00 -4.61
CA GLY A 499 0.99 21.29 -4.28
C GLY A 499 1.57 20.53 -3.10
N GLN A 500 0.88 19.51 -2.57
CA GLN A 500 1.35 18.75 -1.42
C GLN A 500 1.05 17.25 -1.54
N VAL A 501 1.80 16.45 -0.77
CA VAL A 501 1.51 15.04 -0.50
C VAL A 501 1.01 14.91 0.93
N GLU A 502 -0.17 14.33 1.12
CA GLU A 502 -0.80 14.16 2.44
C GLU A 502 -0.57 12.74 2.99
N PHE A 503 -0.34 12.64 4.30
CA PHE A 503 -0.14 11.37 5.03
C PHE A 503 -1.04 11.29 6.24
N HIS A 504 -1.67 10.15 6.45
CA HIS A 504 -2.74 9.98 7.42
C HIS A 504 -2.49 8.79 8.34
N TYR A 505 -2.86 8.93 9.61
CA TYR A 505 -3.13 7.83 10.53
C TYR A 505 -4.49 8.06 11.20
N PRO A 506 -5.34 7.04 11.31
CA PRO A 506 -5.20 5.73 10.70
C PRO A 506 -5.57 5.74 9.21
N ALA A 507 -4.83 5.00 8.40
CA ALA A 507 -5.06 4.85 6.97
C ALA A 507 -4.87 3.39 6.52
N PHE A 508 -5.73 2.96 5.59
CA PHE A 508 -5.48 1.85 4.67
C PHE A 508 -5.05 0.51 5.32
N THR A 509 -5.78 0.07 6.36
CA THR A 509 -5.57 -1.20 7.07
C THR A 509 -6.87 -1.91 7.46
N TRP A 510 -6.76 -3.23 7.66
CA TRP A 510 -7.85 -4.16 7.94
C TRP A 510 -7.65 -4.90 9.25
N GLY A 511 -8.71 -5.51 9.78
CA GLY A 511 -8.60 -6.33 11.00
C GLY A 511 -7.95 -7.68 10.69
N ILE A 512 -8.70 -8.53 10.00
CA ILE A 512 -8.23 -9.79 9.42
C ILE A 512 -8.29 -9.64 7.90
N TYR A 513 -7.13 -9.71 7.26
CA TYR A 513 -6.97 -9.53 5.82
C TYR A 513 -6.48 -10.81 5.16
N LEU A 514 -7.38 -11.47 4.44
CA LEU A 514 -7.07 -12.58 3.54
C LEU A 514 -6.83 -12.00 2.13
N ASP A 515 -5.57 -11.70 1.82
CA ASP A 515 -5.11 -11.07 0.57
C ASP A 515 -4.74 -12.10 -0.51
N ALA A 516 -4.68 -11.67 -1.77
CA ALA A 516 -5.28 -12.42 -2.86
C ALA A 516 -4.48 -13.60 -3.46
N PRO A 517 -5.11 -14.77 -3.76
CA PRO A 517 -6.45 -15.22 -3.34
C PRO A 517 -6.41 -16.29 -2.24
N GLU A 518 -6.33 -15.85 -0.99
CA GLU A 518 -6.35 -16.75 0.17
C GLU A 518 -7.65 -17.54 0.31
N SER A 519 -7.57 -18.86 0.42
CA SER A 519 -8.74 -19.73 0.27
C SER A 519 -8.84 -20.81 1.34
N GLY A 520 -10.05 -21.32 1.58
CA GLY A 520 -10.30 -22.42 2.52
C GLY A 520 -9.96 -22.12 3.98
N CYS A 521 -10.05 -20.85 4.40
CA CYS A 521 -9.84 -20.41 5.78
C CYS A 521 -11.16 -20.43 6.58
N THR A 522 -11.08 -20.76 7.86
CA THR A 522 -12.19 -20.60 8.83
C THR A 522 -11.89 -19.48 9.81
N VAL A 523 -12.67 -18.40 9.76
CA VAL A 523 -12.56 -17.24 10.64
C VAL A 523 -13.74 -17.24 11.60
N PHE A 524 -13.51 -17.65 12.84
CA PHE A 524 -14.57 -18.00 13.80
C PHE A 524 -14.47 -17.29 15.15
N GLY A 525 -15.49 -16.56 15.59
CA GLY A 525 -15.54 -16.15 16.99
C GLY A 525 -14.50 -15.10 17.39
N ASN A 526 -14.09 -14.21 16.49
CA ASN A 526 -13.14 -13.12 16.76
C ASN A 526 -13.88 -11.82 17.10
N VAL A 527 -13.23 -10.91 17.84
CA VAL A 527 -13.74 -9.58 18.19
C VAL A 527 -12.85 -8.51 17.56
N LEU A 528 -13.44 -7.55 16.86
CA LEU A 528 -12.72 -6.49 16.16
C LEU A 528 -13.33 -5.11 16.43
N TYR A 529 -12.52 -4.13 16.79
CA TYR A 529 -12.94 -2.73 16.99
C TYR A 529 -11.79 -1.73 16.70
N SER A 530 -12.10 -0.48 16.38
CA SER A 530 -11.11 0.53 15.94
C SER A 530 -10.24 0.07 14.75
N VAL A 531 -10.90 -0.26 13.63
CA VAL A 531 -10.28 -0.78 12.38
C VAL A 531 -10.72 0.04 11.14
N PRO A 532 -9.82 0.81 10.48
CA PRO A 532 -10.16 1.95 9.62
C PRO A 532 -10.79 1.62 8.28
N VAL A 533 -10.38 0.52 7.62
CA VAL A 533 -10.95 0.16 6.32
C VAL A 533 -12.08 -0.83 6.46
N CYS A 534 -11.81 -2.03 6.97
CA CYS A 534 -12.85 -2.95 7.40
C CYS A 534 -12.32 -4.01 8.38
N GLY A 535 -13.21 -4.57 9.19
CA GLY A 535 -12.89 -5.62 10.14
C GLY A 535 -12.37 -6.87 9.42
N LEU A 536 -13.12 -7.37 8.44
CA LEU A 536 -12.86 -8.65 7.79
C LEU A 536 -12.80 -8.47 6.26
N PHE A 537 -11.67 -8.80 5.63
CA PHE A 537 -11.48 -8.62 4.20
C PHE A 537 -11.14 -9.93 3.48
N ASN A 538 -11.95 -10.25 2.48
CA ASN A 538 -11.77 -11.36 1.55
C ASN A 538 -11.37 -10.83 0.16
N HIS A 539 -10.09 -10.81 -0.15
CA HIS A 539 -9.60 -10.32 -1.43
C HIS A 539 -9.32 -11.50 -2.37
N GLU A 540 -10.16 -11.66 -3.39
CA GLU A 540 -10.11 -12.68 -4.45
C GLU A 540 -10.19 -14.16 -4.01
N GLY A 541 -10.09 -14.43 -2.71
CA GLY A 541 -10.10 -15.74 -2.08
C GLY A 541 -11.46 -16.44 -2.01
N ARG A 542 -11.50 -17.78 -2.02
CA ARG A 542 -12.73 -18.60 -2.04
C ARG A 542 -12.69 -19.74 -1.03
N ASP A 543 -13.80 -20.42 -0.83
CA ASP A 543 -14.03 -21.44 0.21
C ASP A 543 -13.82 -20.93 1.65
N ASN A 544 -13.77 -19.61 1.84
CA ASN A 544 -13.60 -19.00 3.15
C ASN A 544 -14.92 -18.94 3.91
N ARG A 545 -14.86 -19.24 5.21
CA ARG A 545 -15.98 -19.19 6.14
C ARG A 545 -15.74 -18.12 7.19
N TRP A 546 -16.65 -17.15 7.27
CA TRP A 546 -16.60 -16.02 8.19
C TRP A 546 -17.79 -16.10 9.13
N GLU A 547 -17.55 -16.63 10.33
CA GLU A 547 -18.63 -17.07 11.20
C GLU A 547 -18.47 -16.61 12.65
N ASN A 548 -19.56 -16.27 13.32
CA ASN A 548 -19.54 -16.05 14.77
C ASN A 548 -18.68 -14.88 15.27
N ASN A 549 -18.28 -13.95 14.40
CA ASN A 549 -17.42 -12.83 14.77
C ASN A 549 -18.24 -11.64 15.28
N ILE A 550 -17.63 -10.79 16.10
CA ILE A 550 -18.17 -9.51 16.57
C ILE A 550 -17.34 -8.38 15.97
N ILE A 551 -17.98 -7.49 15.22
CA ILE A 551 -17.34 -6.31 14.65
C ILE A 551 -18.05 -5.06 15.17
N VAL A 552 -17.27 -4.14 15.74
CA VAL A 552 -17.77 -2.93 16.40
C VAL A 552 -17.25 -1.69 15.70
N ASP A 553 -18.17 -0.79 15.35
CA ASP A 553 -17.88 0.55 14.84
C ASP A 553 -16.94 0.64 13.61
N ALA A 554 -16.82 -0.44 12.83
CA ALA A 554 -16.05 -0.49 11.60
C ALA A 554 -16.92 -1.00 10.44
N PRO A 555 -16.58 -0.70 9.17
CA PRO A 555 -17.11 -1.49 8.07
C PRO A 555 -16.82 -2.98 8.33
N ALA A 556 -17.87 -3.80 8.32
CA ALA A 556 -17.81 -5.13 8.89
C ALA A 556 -17.08 -6.12 7.98
N PHE A 557 -17.47 -6.14 6.71
CA PHE A 557 -16.98 -7.12 5.75
C PHE A 557 -16.76 -6.51 4.37
N GLN A 558 -15.63 -6.80 3.76
CA GLN A 558 -15.37 -6.44 2.37
C GLN A 558 -15.03 -7.70 1.59
N ILE A 559 -15.52 -7.77 0.36
CA ILE A 559 -15.12 -8.77 -0.61
C ILE A 559 -14.90 -8.10 -1.96
N SER A 560 -13.75 -8.38 -2.57
CA SER A 560 -13.38 -7.85 -3.88
C SER A 560 -12.77 -8.96 -4.72
N SER A 561 -13.27 -9.14 -5.94
CA SER A 561 -12.66 -10.00 -6.96
C SER A 561 -12.24 -9.17 -8.18
N GLY A 562 -11.34 -9.68 -9.03
CA GLY A 562 -11.12 -9.19 -10.40
C GLY A 562 -10.38 -7.86 -10.54
N ASN A 563 -9.53 -7.50 -9.58
CA ASN A 563 -8.63 -6.35 -9.71
C ASN A 563 -7.35 -6.72 -10.49
N TYR A 564 -6.98 -8.00 -10.54
CA TYR A 564 -5.72 -8.46 -11.13
C TYR A 564 -5.90 -9.72 -12.00
N PRO A 565 -5.93 -9.60 -13.35
CA PRO A 565 -6.12 -10.73 -14.26
C PRO A 565 -5.04 -11.81 -14.18
N ASP A 566 -3.86 -11.48 -13.67
CA ASP A 566 -2.67 -12.34 -13.57
C ASP A 566 -2.63 -13.23 -12.32
N LEU A 567 -3.43 -12.92 -11.29
CA LEU A 567 -3.41 -13.69 -10.04
C LEU A 567 -4.03 -15.08 -10.19
N ASP A 568 -5.03 -15.24 -11.05
CA ASP A 568 -5.62 -16.55 -11.32
C ASP A 568 -4.60 -17.52 -11.93
N GLU A 569 -3.91 -17.09 -12.98
CA GLU A 569 -2.92 -17.93 -13.65
C GLU A 569 -1.79 -18.32 -12.70
N LEU A 570 -1.32 -17.37 -11.87
CA LEU A 570 -0.33 -17.65 -10.83
C LEU A 570 -0.85 -18.69 -9.83
N SER A 571 -2.08 -18.55 -9.34
CA SER A 571 -2.66 -19.44 -8.33
C SER A 571 -2.87 -20.87 -8.86
N TYR A 572 -3.34 -21.01 -10.10
CA TYR A 572 -3.51 -22.31 -10.75
C TYR A 572 -2.17 -22.97 -11.12
N SER A 573 -1.10 -22.20 -11.33
CA SER A 573 0.22 -22.76 -11.61
C SER A 573 0.74 -23.69 -10.51
N TYR A 574 0.39 -23.42 -9.24
CA TYR A 574 0.73 -24.28 -8.10
C TYR A 574 -0.02 -25.61 -8.13
N ILE A 575 -1.32 -25.56 -8.45
CA ILE A 575 -2.15 -26.76 -8.62
C ILE A 575 -1.59 -27.64 -9.76
N ARG A 576 -1.29 -27.04 -10.91
CA ARG A 576 -0.67 -27.75 -12.05
C ARG A 576 0.66 -28.37 -11.66
N THR A 577 1.51 -27.61 -10.97
CA THR A 577 2.80 -28.10 -10.48
C THR A 577 2.65 -29.32 -9.55
N LEU A 578 1.67 -29.33 -8.65
CA LEU A 578 1.39 -30.46 -7.75
C LEU A 578 0.88 -31.69 -8.50
N ARG A 579 0.11 -31.50 -9.58
CA ARG A 579 -0.35 -32.59 -10.46
C ARG A 579 0.84 -33.20 -11.19
N ASP A 580 1.66 -32.37 -11.82
CA ASP A 580 2.79 -32.79 -12.66
C ASP A 580 3.89 -33.48 -11.86
N LYS A 581 4.23 -32.95 -10.68
CA LYS A 581 5.33 -33.48 -9.84
C LYS A 581 4.93 -34.65 -8.94
N GLY A 582 3.65 -35.02 -8.93
CA GLY A 582 3.09 -35.94 -7.94
C GLY A 582 2.94 -35.27 -6.57
N GLY A 583 1.77 -35.44 -5.94
CA GLY A 583 1.42 -34.82 -4.65
C GLY A 583 -0.02 -34.32 -4.59
N TYR A 584 -0.63 -34.05 -5.75
CA TYR A 584 -2.03 -33.63 -5.80
C TYR A 584 -3.01 -34.65 -5.18
N GLY A 585 -2.71 -35.96 -5.26
CA GLY A 585 -3.51 -37.00 -4.61
C GLY A 585 -3.63 -36.80 -3.10
N THR A 586 -2.52 -36.54 -2.41
CA THR A 586 -2.49 -36.22 -0.96
C THR A 586 -3.32 -34.97 -0.65
N TYR A 587 -3.22 -33.95 -1.50
CA TYR A 587 -4.03 -32.74 -1.35
C TYR A 587 -5.51 -32.99 -1.59
N LEU A 588 -5.90 -33.88 -2.51
CA LEU A 588 -7.31 -34.23 -2.73
C LEU A 588 -7.89 -35.08 -1.60
N GLU A 589 -7.08 -35.95 -0.99
CA GLU A 589 -7.48 -36.73 0.19
C GLU A 589 -7.75 -35.82 1.39
N HIS A 590 -6.91 -34.80 1.60
CA HIS A 590 -7.01 -33.89 2.73
C HIS A 590 -7.93 -32.68 2.47
N TYR A 591 -8.00 -32.20 1.24
CA TYR A 591 -8.83 -31.07 0.77
C TYR A 591 -9.66 -31.48 -0.45
N PRO A 592 -10.74 -32.25 -0.26
CA PRO A 592 -11.53 -32.80 -1.37
C PRO A 592 -12.15 -31.73 -2.27
N GLU A 593 -12.34 -30.49 -1.79
CA GLU A 593 -12.90 -29.39 -2.59
C GLU A 593 -11.98 -28.97 -3.74
N LEU A 594 -10.67 -29.24 -3.64
CA LEU A 594 -9.71 -29.00 -4.73
C LEU A 594 -10.04 -29.85 -5.97
N ALA A 595 -10.83 -30.93 -5.86
CA ALA A 595 -11.32 -31.66 -7.02
C ALA A 595 -12.15 -30.78 -7.98
N THR A 596 -12.72 -29.68 -7.48
CA THR A 596 -13.50 -28.72 -8.28
C THR A 596 -12.66 -27.65 -8.97
N TYR A 597 -11.35 -27.58 -8.68
CA TYR A 597 -10.43 -26.60 -9.24
C TYR A 597 -9.82 -27.15 -10.52
N THR A 598 -10.56 -27.07 -11.62
CA THR A 598 -10.07 -27.45 -12.95
C THR A 598 -9.40 -26.25 -13.63
N ASP A 599 -8.53 -26.49 -14.61
CA ASP A 599 -7.96 -25.43 -15.47
C ASP A 599 -9.00 -24.89 -16.48
N ASP A 600 -10.30 -25.05 -16.20
CA ASP A 600 -11.39 -24.53 -17.02
C ASP A 600 -11.65 -23.06 -16.61
N PRO A 601 -11.45 -22.09 -17.51
CA PRO A 601 -11.71 -20.68 -17.24
C PRO A 601 -13.12 -20.40 -16.73
N ALA A 602 -14.12 -21.23 -17.09
CA ALA A 602 -15.49 -21.10 -16.59
C ALA A 602 -15.62 -21.34 -15.08
N THR A 603 -14.63 -21.99 -14.45
CA THR A 603 -14.60 -22.31 -13.01
C THR A 603 -13.76 -21.34 -12.18
N HIS A 604 -13.08 -20.38 -12.82
CA HIS A 604 -12.22 -19.35 -12.20
C HIS A 604 -13.06 -18.25 -11.53
N HIS A 605 -13.90 -18.64 -10.58
CA HIS A 605 -14.65 -17.71 -9.75
C HIS A 605 -13.79 -17.26 -8.58
N THR A 606 -13.04 -16.19 -8.78
CA THR A 606 -12.37 -15.47 -7.69
C THR A 606 -13.45 -14.93 -6.75
N CYS A 607 -13.34 -15.20 -5.45
CA CYS A 607 -14.33 -14.91 -4.39
C CYS A 607 -15.49 -15.87 -4.12
N ALA A 608 -15.64 -17.03 -4.78
CA ALA A 608 -16.76 -17.95 -4.45
C ALA A 608 -16.44 -19.44 -4.73
N PRO A 609 -17.06 -20.39 -4.00
CA PRO A 609 -18.07 -20.22 -2.96
C PRO A 609 -17.46 -19.67 -1.66
N GLY A 610 -18.29 -19.30 -0.69
CA GLY A 610 -17.86 -18.77 0.60
C GLY A 610 -19.06 -18.32 1.42
N SER A 611 -18.89 -18.05 2.71
CA SER A 611 -20.00 -17.64 3.57
C SER A 611 -19.63 -16.61 4.63
N PHE A 612 -20.55 -15.68 4.88
CA PHE A 612 -20.52 -14.71 5.97
C PHE A 612 -21.80 -14.85 6.80
N SER A 613 -21.72 -15.60 7.90
CA SER A 613 -22.92 -15.98 8.65
C SER A 613 -22.76 -15.95 10.16
N ARG A 614 -23.88 -15.76 10.88
CA ARG A 614 -23.88 -15.74 12.36
C ARG A 614 -22.91 -14.73 12.96
N ASN A 615 -22.66 -13.60 12.31
CA ASN A 615 -21.82 -12.53 12.86
C ASN A 615 -22.68 -11.48 13.59
N ILE A 616 -22.10 -10.79 14.57
CA ILE A 616 -22.69 -9.62 15.20
C ILE A 616 -21.98 -8.37 14.69
N ILE A 617 -22.74 -7.45 14.09
CA ILE A 617 -22.25 -6.14 13.68
C ILE A 617 -22.92 -5.10 14.58
N TYR A 618 -22.12 -4.32 15.30
CA TYR A 618 -22.61 -3.39 16.29
C TYR A 618 -22.07 -1.98 16.04
N TYR A 619 -22.98 -1.05 15.80
CA TYR A 619 -22.67 0.36 15.63
C TYR A 619 -23.23 1.19 16.78
N THR A 620 -22.39 2.09 17.30
CA THR A 620 -22.82 3.16 18.20
C THR A 620 -23.14 4.41 17.38
N ALA A 621 -23.96 5.31 17.93
CA ALA A 621 -24.23 6.60 17.29
C ALA A 621 -22.92 7.38 17.08
N GLY A 622 -22.04 7.27 18.08
CA GLY A 622 -20.73 7.91 18.16
C GLY A 622 -19.67 7.32 17.23
N GLY A 623 -19.70 6.04 16.89
CA GLY A 623 -18.58 5.38 16.22
C GLY A 623 -17.27 5.44 17.02
N ALA A 624 -16.27 4.66 16.61
CA ALA A 624 -14.92 4.82 17.15
C ALA A 624 -14.26 6.10 16.57
N PRO A 625 -13.60 6.95 17.38
CA PRO A 625 -12.98 8.20 16.91
C PRO A 625 -12.00 8.01 15.74
N MET A 626 -11.18 6.95 15.78
CA MET A 626 -10.27 6.58 14.68
C MET A 626 -11.00 6.39 13.34
N MET A 627 -12.24 5.92 13.36
CA MET A 627 -13.06 5.65 12.17
C MET A 627 -13.70 6.91 11.63
N ARG A 628 -14.21 7.74 12.54
CA ARG A 628 -14.86 9.01 12.20
C ARG A 628 -13.94 9.97 11.47
N TRP A 629 -12.67 10.00 11.83
CA TRP A 629 -11.72 10.89 11.19
C TRP A 629 -11.56 10.56 9.69
N ARG A 630 -11.43 9.26 9.35
CA ARG A 630 -11.29 8.80 7.97
C ARG A 630 -12.57 8.99 7.16
N ASN A 631 -13.73 8.72 7.76
CA ASN A 631 -15.02 8.64 7.06
C ASN A 631 -15.99 9.76 7.49
N LYS A 632 -15.50 10.96 7.80
CA LYS A 632 -16.30 12.03 8.44
C LYS A 632 -17.60 12.36 7.70
N THR A 633 -17.55 12.44 6.38
CA THR A 633 -18.72 12.69 5.52
C THR A 633 -19.59 11.45 5.39
N ALA A 634 -18.99 10.26 5.21
CA ALA A 634 -19.72 9.02 5.06
C ALA A 634 -20.52 8.65 6.33
N TRP A 635 -19.94 8.81 7.54
CA TRP A 635 -20.63 8.47 8.79
C TRP A 635 -21.88 9.34 9.02
N GLN A 636 -21.91 10.57 8.49
CA GLN A 636 -23.10 11.45 8.56
C GLN A 636 -24.20 11.00 7.58
N ASP A 637 -23.83 10.40 6.45
CA ASP A 637 -24.75 9.93 5.40
C ASP A 637 -25.17 8.45 5.56
N GLY A 638 -24.55 7.75 6.52
CA GLY A 638 -24.81 6.35 6.88
C GLY A 638 -23.59 5.46 6.93
N GLN A 639 -23.68 4.35 7.65
CA GLN A 639 -22.55 3.46 7.85
C GLN A 639 -22.54 2.31 6.84
N LEU A 640 -21.42 2.18 6.12
CA LEU A 640 -21.15 1.04 5.25
C LEU A 640 -20.93 -0.21 6.09
N VAL A 641 -21.80 -1.20 5.93
CA VAL A 641 -21.72 -2.48 6.65
C VAL A 641 -20.86 -3.47 5.88
N TRP A 642 -21.21 -3.76 4.63
CA TRP A 642 -20.38 -4.58 3.77
C TRP A 642 -20.34 -4.12 2.32
N THR A 643 -19.26 -4.51 1.66
CA THR A 643 -19.00 -4.29 0.24
C THR A 643 -18.84 -5.63 -0.45
N PHE A 644 -19.62 -5.86 -1.50
CA PHE A 644 -19.40 -6.94 -2.45
C PHE A 644 -18.99 -6.37 -3.81
N SER A 645 -17.82 -6.76 -4.31
CA SER A 645 -17.38 -6.46 -5.67
C SER A 645 -16.97 -7.75 -6.37
N GLY A 646 -17.75 -8.18 -7.36
CA GLY A 646 -17.48 -9.42 -8.10
C GLY A 646 -18.44 -9.70 -9.24
N GLY A 647 -18.32 -10.87 -9.88
CA GLY A 647 -19.24 -11.29 -10.93
C GLY A 647 -20.57 -11.83 -10.38
N LYS A 648 -21.64 -11.79 -11.19
CA LYS A 648 -22.97 -12.32 -10.84
C LYS A 648 -22.95 -13.79 -10.36
N PRO A 649 -22.20 -14.72 -11.00
CA PRO A 649 -22.11 -16.10 -10.52
C PRO A 649 -21.45 -16.23 -9.14
N ALA A 650 -20.40 -15.43 -8.88
CA ALA A 650 -19.72 -15.42 -7.59
C ALA A 650 -20.66 -14.89 -6.49
N PHE A 651 -21.40 -13.81 -6.78
CA PHE A 651 -22.41 -13.28 -5.86
C PHE A 651 -23.50 -14.31 -5.52
N ALA A 652 -24.01 -15.04 -6.50
CA ALA A 652 -25.03 -16.06 -6.27
C ALA A 652 -24.53 -17.17 -5.34
N ARG A 653 -23.24 -17.53 -5.42
CA ARG A 653 -22.61 -18.63 -4.68
C ARG A 653 -21.98 -18.21 -3.35
N PHE A 654 -21.94 -16.92 -3.03
CA PHE A 654 -21.47 -16.43 -1.74
C PHE A 654 -22.64 -16.20 -0.79
N GLU A 655 -22.62 -16.82 0.37
CA GLU A 655 -23.70 -16.74 1.36
C GLU A 655 -23.51 -15.54 2.30
N PHE A 656 -24.58 -14.78 2.52
CA PHE A 656 -24.70 -13.83 3.63
C PHE A 656 -26.00 -14.17 4.35
N ASP A 657 -25.93 -14.65 5.59
CA ASP A 657 -27.16 -15.00 6.32
C ASP A 657 -27.00 -15.17 7.84
N ASN A 658 -28.10 -15.13 8.57
CA ASN A 658 -28.16 -15.34 10.02
C ASN A 658 -27.29 -14.35 10.83
N ASN A 659 -27.04 -13.16 10.31
CA ASN A 659 -26.27 -12.12 11.00
C ASN A 659 -27.17 -11.26 11.91
N CYS A 660 -26.63 -10.77 13.03
CA CYS A 660 -27.30 -9.81 13.91
C CYS A 660 -26.65 -8.43 13.71
N LEU A 661 -27.38 -7.50 13.12
CA LEU A 661 -26.92 -6.14 12.85
C LEU A 661 -27.61 -5.18 13.81
N TYR A 662 -26.86 -4.29 14.44
CA TYR A 662 -27.39 -3.21 15.26
C TYR A 662 -26.79 -1.87 14.82
N ALA A 663 -27.66 -0.89 14.62
CA ALA A 663 -27.32 0.52 14.53
C ALA A 663 -28.45 1.33 15.16
N PRO A 664 -28.14 2.49 15.75
CA PRO A 664 -29.17 3.40 16.24
C PRO A 664 -29.99 3.98 15.06
N PRO A 665 -31.26 4.35 15.27
CA PRO A 665 -32.17 4.76 14.18
C PRO A 665 -31.66 5.92 13.31
N GLU A 666 -30.85 6.81 13.88
CA GLU A 666 -30.24 7.95 13.21
C GLU A 666 -29.05 7.59 12.30
N LEU A 667 -28.53 6.36 12.39
CA LEU A 667 -27.40 5.89 11.59
C LEU A 667 -27.87 4.88 10.53
N PRO A 668 -28.21 5.33 9.31
CA PRO A 668 -28.69 4.43 8.28
C PRO A 668 -27.59 3.48 7.81
N LEU A 669 -27.92 2.19 7.68
CA LEU A 669 -27.00 1.17 7.17
C LEU A 669 -26.93 1.20 5.64
N LYS A 670 -25.72 1.03 5.10
CA LYS A 670 -25.42 1.03 3.67
C LYS A 670 -24.68 -0.24 3.26
N PHE A 671 -24.96 -0.70 2.04
CA PHE A 671 -24.36 -1.91 1.47
C PHE A 671 -23.89 -1.63 0.05
N SER A 672 -22.60 -1.80 -0.23
CA SER A 672 -22.06 -1.56 -1.56
C SER A 672 -22.07 -2.84 -2.38
N LEU A 673 -22.67 -2.80 -3.57
CA LEU A 673 -22.81 -3.96 -4.45
C LEU A 673 -22.35 -3.60 -5.87
N THR A 674 -21.26 -4.24 -6.30
CA THR A 674 -20.78 -4.21 -7.68
C THR A 674 -20.87 -5.61 -8.27
N LEU A 675 -21.74 -5.77 -9.27
CA LEU A 675 -21.95 -7.03 -9.99
C LEU A 675 -21.43 -6.90 -11.40
N ARG A 676 -20.11 -7.05 -11.59
CA ARG A 676 -19.49 -6.77 -12.87
C ARG A 676 -20.18 -7.52 -14.03
N PRO A 677 -20.42 -6.83 -15.16
CA PRO A 677 -19.90 -5.49 -15.48
C PRO A 677 -20.82 -4.32 -15.04
N ASP A 678 -21.88 -4.60 -14.29
CA ASP A 678 -22.80 -3.59 -13.79
C ASP A 678 -22.07 -2.61 -12.84
N ALA A 679 -22.44 -1.33 -12.90
CA ALA A 679 -21.87 -0.30 -12.03
C ALA A 679 -22.16 -0.57 -10.55
N ALA A 680 -21.30 -0.05 -9.67
CA ALA A 680 -21.49 -0.10 -8.24
C ALA A 680 -22.82 0.57 -7.83
N ARG A 681 -23.54 -0.07 -6.91
CA ARG A 681 -24.78 0.43 -6.32
C ARG A 681 -24.63 0.49 -4.81
N LEU A 682 -25.09 1.58 -4.20
CA LEU A 682 -25.23 1.67 -2.75
C LEU A 682 -26.68 1.36 -2.39
N LEU A 683 -26.88 0.31 -1.59
CA LEU A 683 -28.18 -0.20 -1.20
C LEU A 683 -28.47 0.10 0.27
N ASP A 684 -29.75 0.26 0.62
CA ASP A 684 -30.21 0.14 2.00
C ASP A 684 -30.46 -1.33 2.39
N TRP A 685 -30.84 -1.56 3.65
CA TRP A 685 -31.12 -2.90 4.19
C TRP A 685 -32.19 -3.68 3.41
N HIS A 686 -33.29 -3.03 3.04
CA HIS A 686 -34.38 -3.70 2.33
C HIS A 686 -33.98 -4.06 0.90
N GLN A 687 -33.28 -3.14 0.23
CA GLN A 687 -32.76 -3.34 -1.13
C GLN A 687 -31.69 -4.42 -1.17
N TRP A 688 -30.82 -4.51 -0.16
CA TRP A 688 -29.85 -5.60 -0.02
C TRP A 688 -30.55 -6.95 0.13
N ARG A 689 -31.53 -7.06 1.05
CA ARG A 689 -32.28 -8.31 1.23
C ARG A 689 -33.06 -8.73 -0.01
N ALA A 690 -33.54 -7.77 -0.79
CA ALA A 690 -34.19 -8.03 -2.06
C ALA A 690 -33.25 -8.68 -3.11
N GLN A 691 -31.92 -8.67 -2.90
CA GLN A 691 -30.97 -9.43 -3.71
C GLN A 691 -30.87 -10.92 -3.32
N GLY A 692 -31.70 -11.39 -2.38
CA GLY A 692 -31.69 -12.77 -1.89
C GLY A 692 -30.60 -13.07 -0.87
N LYS A 693 -30.10 -12.03 -0.17
CA LYS A 693 -29.09 -12.12 0.89
C LYS A 693 -29.72 -11.77 2.24
N ASP A 694 -29.13 -12.25 3.33
CA ASP A 694 -29.57 -11.96 4.71
C ASP A 694 -31.06 -12.24 4.93
N ALA A 695 -31.54 -13.38 4.43
CA ALA A 695 -32.94 -13.77 4.50
C ALA A 695 -33.38 -13.95 5.96
N HIS A 696 -32.52 -14.51 6.81
CA HIS A 696 -32.77 -14.82 8.22
C HIS A 696 -32.02 -13.91 9.20
N SER A 697 -31.22 -12.98 8.69
CA SER A 697 -30.52 -11.98 9.52
C SER A 697 -31.49 -10.98 10.17
N LEU A 698 -31.11 -10.45 11.33
CA LEU A 698 -31.92 -9.53 12.13
C LEU A 698 -31.26 -8.16 12.24
N LEU A 699 -32.08 -7.12 12.10
CA LEU A 699 -31.73 -5.77 12.57
C LEU A 699 -32.22 -5.64 14.03
N ALA A 700 -31.37 -5.94 15.01
CA ALA A 700 -31.74 -6.00 16.42
C ALA A 700 -30.52 -5.78 17.34
N ASP A 701 -30.77 -5.21 18.53
CA ASP A 701 -29.75 -5.07 19.58
C ASP A 701 -29.27 -6.47 20.03
N PRO A 702 -27.97 -6.79 19.93
CA PRO A 702 -27.44 -8.07 20.39
C PRO A 702 -27.51 -8.25 21.91
N LYS A 703 -27.82 -7.21 22.69
CA LYS A 703 -27.88 -7.23 24.16
C LYS A 703 -26.56 -7.63 24.78
N PHE A 704 -25.51 -6.86 24.50
CA PHE A 704 -24.24 -6.99 25.21
C PHE A 704 -24.38 -6.66 26.70
N ILE A 705 -23.47 -7.16 27.54
CA ILE A 705 -23.43 -6.86 28.98
C ILE A 705 -22.98 -5.42 29.22
N ASP A 706 -21.83 -5.01 28.67
CA ASP A 706 -21.30 -3.65 28.81
C ASP A 706 -20.38 -3.28 27.62
N PRO A 707 -20.96 -2.96 26.44
CA PRO A 707 -20.17 -2.68 25.24
C PRO A 707 -19.31 -1.42 25.39
N ALA A 708 -19.68 -0.47 26.27
CA ALA A 708 -18.90 0.73 26.54
C ALA A 708 -17.56 0.44 27.24
N ARG A 709 -17.44 -0.72 27.89
CA ARG A 709 -16.18 -1.22 28.47
C ARG A 709 -15.62 -2.41 27.68
N HIS A 710 -16.05 -2.59 26.44
CA HIS A 710 -15.67 -3.71 25.56
C HIS A 710 -16.02 -5.11 26.11
N ASP A 711 -17.04 -5.20 26.97
CA ASP A 711 -17.61 -6.47 27.44
C ASP A 711 -18.74 -6.92 26.50
N TYR A 712 -18.35 -7.66 25.47
CA TYR A 712 -19.23 -8.16 24.42
C TYR A 712 -19.88 -9.51 24.72
N ARG A 713 -19.92 -9.94 25.99
CA ARG A 713 -20.74 -11.08 26.40
C ARG A 713 -22.22 -10.77 26.18
N LEU A 714 -23.01 -11.79 25.87
CA LEU A 714 -24.43 -11.65 25.55
C LEU A 714 -25.32 -11.92 26.75
N GLN A 715 -26.42 -11.17 26.87
CA GLN A 715 -27.50 -11.49 27.79
C GLN A 715 -28.24 -12.78 27.34
N PRO A 716 -28.85 -13.55 28.26
CA PRO A 716 -29.47 -14.85 27.92
C PRO A 716 -30.58 -14.78 26.86
N ASP A 717 -31.25 -13.64 26.72
CA ASP A 717 -32.35 -13.41 25.80
C ASP A 717 -31.94 -12.65 24.52
N SER A 718 -30.63 -12.60 24.24
CA SER A 718 -30.05 -12.01 23.04
C SER A 718 -30.64 -12.59 21.74
N PRO A 719 -30.98 -11.75 20.75
CA PRO A 719 -31.43 -12.25 19.44
C PRO A 719 -30.33 -12.99 18.69
N ALA A 720 -29.05 -12.65 18.89
CA ALA A 720 -27.94 -13.33 18.22
C ALA A 720 -27.87 -14.83 18.61
N LEU A 721 -28.14 -15.17 19.87
CA LEU A 721 -28.20 -16.56 20.33
C LEU A 721 -29.27 -17.37 19.59
N LYS A 722 -30.40 -16.74 19.25
CA LYS A 722 -31.49 -17.40 18.49
C LYS A 722 -31.12 -17.66 17.02
N LEU A 723 -30.21 -16.87 16.46
CA LEU A 723 -29.62 -17.07 15.13
C LEU A 723 -28.52 -18.14 15.12
N GLY A 724 -28.21 -18.74 16.28
CA GLY A 724 -27.16 -19.75 16.42
C GLY A 724 -25.78 -19.18 16.69
N PHE A 725 -25.66 -17.89 17.06
CA PHE A 725 -24.39 -17.35 17.56
C PHE A 725 -23.96 -18.09 18.84
N GLN A 726 -22.70 -18.49 18.88
CA GLN A 726 -22.06 -19.15 20.02
C GLN A 726 -21.28 -18.11 20.84
N PRO A 727 -21.49 -18.03 22.16
CA PRO A 727 -20.73 -17.12 23.01
C PRO A 727 -19.20 -17.25 22.83
N ILE A 728 -18.52 -16.14 22.62
CA ILE A 728 -17.05 -16.10 22.54
C ILE A 728 -16.46 -16.19 23.96
N PRO A 729 -15.47 -17.06 24.21
CA PRO A 729 -14.83 -17.22 25.53
C PRO A 729 -13.85 -16.07 25.82
N LEU A 730 -14.36 -14.84 26.01
CA LEU A 730 -13.55 -13.63 26.19
C LEU A 730 -12.57 -13.72 27.38
N ASP A 731 -12.92 -14.45 28.43
CA ASP A 731 -12.10 -14.69 29.63
C ASP A 731 -10.84 -15.53 29.36
N LYS A 732 -10.78 -16.21 28.21
CA LYS A 732 -9.63 -17.02 27.79
C LYS A 732 -8.76 -16.34 26.75
N ILE A 733 -9.18 -15.18 26.23
CA ILE A 733 -8.42 -14.47 25.20
C ILE A 733 -7.29 -13.68 25.86
N GLY A 734 -6.09 -13.86 25.33
CA GLY A 734 -4.87 -13.22 25.78
C GLY A 734 -4.02 -14.13 26.68
N PRO A 735 -2.92 -13.56 27.21
CA PRO A 735 -2.02 -14.27 28.09
C PRO A 735 -2.66 -14.79 29.38
N TYR A 736 -2.12 -15.89 29.91
CA TYR A 736 -2.57 -16.52 31.15
C TYR A 736 -1.41 -16.75 32.13
N GLN A 737 -1.73 -16.88 33.42
CA GLN A 737 -0.74 -17.15 34.46
C GLN A 737 -0.15 -18.55 34.28
N ASP A 738 1.17 -18.64 34.15
CA ASP A 738 1.89 -19.91 34.03
C ASP A 738 3.29 -19.81 34.65
N PRO A 739 3.81 -20.86 35.33
CA PRO A 739 5.20 -20.89 35.83
C PRO A 739 6.29 -20.74 34.76
N LEU A 740 5.94 -20.90 33.48
CA LEU A 740 6.79 -20.68 32.31
C LEU A 740 6.69 -19.26 31.76
N ARG A 741 6.05 -18.32 32.46
CA ARG A 741 6.08 -16.90 32.08
C ARG A 741 7.29 -16.15 32.64
N ALA A 742 7.80 -15.22 31.84
CA ALA A 742 8.86 -14.29 32.22
C ALA A 742 8.35 -13.23 33.22
N SER A 743 7.09 -12.83 33.09
CA SER A 743 6.43 -11.84 33.93
C SER A 743 4.94 -12.15 34.12
N TRP A 744 4.38 -11.84 35.30
CA TRP A 744 2.95 -11.89 35.59
C TRP A 744 2.56 -11.01 36.79
N PRO A 745 1.40 -10.30 36.75
CA PRO A 745 0.62 -10.01 35.55
C PRO A 745 1.46 -9.20 34.56
N ILE A 746 1.13 -9.27 33.26
CA ILE A 746 1.78 -8.40 32.28
C ILE A 746 1.38 -6.96 32.54
N VAL A 747 2.39 -6.09 32.57
CA VAL A 747 2.19 -4.64 32.49
C VAL A 747 2.67 -4.24 31.10
N GLU A 748 1.75 -3.75 30.27
CA GLU A 748 2.10 -3.32 28.93
C GLU A 748 3.15 -2.20 28.97
N ALA A 749 4.22 -2.39 28.19
CA ALA A 749 5.25 -1.40 27.98
C ALA A 749 4.64 -0.12 27.40
N PRO A 750 5.04 1.07 27.89
CA PRO A 750 4.66 2.33 27.28
C PRO A 750 4.99 2.34 25.80
N GLY A 751 4.10 2.89 24.98
CA GLY A 751 4.21 2.87 23.53
C GLY A 751 2.91 3.34 22.88
N ALA A 752 2.58 2.75 21.74
CA ALA A 752 1.37 3.05 21.00
C ALA A 752 0.09 2.73 21.81
N ALA A 753 0.12 1.78 22.74
CA ALA A 753 -1.00 1.51 23.63
C ALA A 753 -1.53 2.76 24.37
N ALA A 754 -0.66 3.73 24.68
CA ALA A 754 -1.04 4.98 25.32
C ALA A 754 -1.74 5.98 24.39
N LEU A 755 -1.70 5.76 23.07
CA LEU A 755 -2.34 6.62 22.08
C LEU A 755 -3.88 6.48 22.08
N GLY A 756 -4.39 5.27 22.37
CA GLY A 756 -5.81 4.96 22.23
C GLY A 756 -6.30 5.24 20.81
N ASP A 757 -7.46 5.90 20.67
CA ASP A 757 -8.01 6.29 19.36
C ASP A 757 -7.34 7.55 18.75
N PHE A 758 -6.02 7.50 18.59
CA PHE A 758 -5.23 8.60 18.02
C PHE A 758 -5.42 8.74 16.50
N THR A 759 -5.38 9.99 16.03
CA THR A 759 -5.41 10.32 14.59
C THR A 759 -4.43 11.44 14.29
N THR A 760 -3.77 11.38 13.13
CA THR A 760 -2.90 12.46 12.67
C THR A 760 -2.93 12.63 11.16
N GLN A 761 -2.75 13.88 10.73
CA GLN A 761 -2.52 14.26 9.33
C GLN A 761 -1.21 15.04 9.25
N ARG A 762 -0.41 14.69 8.26
CA ARG A 762 0.85 15.35 7.92
C ARG A 762 0.83 15.68 6.44
N PHE A 763 1.64 16.65 6.04
CA PHE A 763 1.79 17.01 4.64
C PHE A 763 3.25 17.34 4.34
N PHE A 764 3.65 16.99 3.12
CA PHE A 764 4.89 17.45 2.52
C PHE A 764 4.53 18.41 1.38
N LYS A 765 4.89 19.69 1.53
CA LYS A 765 4.70 20.68 0.47
C LYS A 765 5.77 20.49 -0.59
N LEU A 766 5.36 20.49 -1.85
CA LEU A 766 6.27 20.42 -2.98
C LEU A 766 6.73 21.83 -3.36
N PRO A 767 8.02 22.16 -3.18
CA PRO A 767 8.53 23.47 -3.56
C PRO A 767 8.22 23.78 -5.04
N GLY A 768 7.66 24.97 -5.31
CA GLY A 768 7.32 25.41 -6.65
C GLY A 768 5.99 24.88 -7.21
N ARG A 769 5.21 24.14 -6.41
CA ARG A 769 3.86 23.67 -6.78
C ARG A 769 2.75 24.23 -5.90
N ASP A 770 3.01 25.29 -5.14
CA ASP A 770 2.03 25.89 -4.25
C ASP A 770 0.69 26.22 -4.97
N PRO A 771 -0.46 26.08 -4.29
CA PRO A 771 -1.74 26.53 -4.81
C PRO A 771 -1.70 28.01 -5.20
N VAL A 772 -2.23 28.32 -6.39
CA VAL A 772 -2.21 29.69 -6.90
C VAL A 772 -3.43 30.46 -6.36
N PRO A 773 -3.28 31.72 -5.89
CA PRO A 773 -4.43 32.55 -5.52
C PRO A 773 -5.43 32.71 -6.66
N ALA A 774 -6.71 32.52 -6.36
CA ALA A 774 -7.78 32.73 -7.32
C ALA A 774 -8.09 34.22 -7.47
N VAL A 775 -7.89 34.72 -8.68
CA VAL A 775 -8.34 36.04 -9.11
C VAL A 775 -9.08 35.90 -10.44
N GLU A 776 -10.04 36.79 -10.66
CA GLU A 776 -10.91 36.74 -11.84
C GLU A 776 -10.16 37.03 -13.15
N PHE A 777 -9.25 38.01 -13.13
CA PHE A 777 -8.47 38.43 -14.30
C PHE A 777 -6.99 38.56 -13.95
N GLN A 778 -6.12 38.05 -14.83
CA GLN A 778 -4.67 38.22 -14.75
C GLN A 778 -4.14 38.76 -16.07
N PRO A 779 -3.80 40.05 -16.17
CA PRO A 779 -3.45 40.67 -17.45
C PRO A 779 -2.09 40.21 -17.98
N ARG A 780 -1.09 40.01 -17.12
CA ARG A 780 0.28 39.64 -17.51
C ARG A 780 0.79 40.47 -18.70
N GLN A 781 1.19 39.85 -19.81
CA GLN A 781 1.65 40.55 -21.01
C GLN A 781 0.50 41.07 -21.92
N GLY A 782 -0.75 40.74 -21.61
CA GLY A 782 -1.93 41.22 -22.33
C GLY A 782 -2.09 40.60 -23.73
N LEU A 783 -2.92 41.25 -24.56
CA LEU A 783 -3.23 40.83 -25.93
C LEU A 783 -2.76 41.91 -26.93
N GLY A 784 -1.50 42.34 -26.78
CA GLY A 784 -0.95 43.51 -27.48
C GLY A 784 -0.90 43.37 -29.00
N ASN A 785 -0.67 42.17 -29.54
CA ASN A 785 -0.59 41.95 -30.99
C ASN A 785 -1.99 42.03 -31.61
N VAL A 786 -2.99 41.40 -31.00
CA VAL A 786 -4.39 41.49 -31.43
C VAL A 786 -4.89 42.92 -31.29
N ALA A 787 -4.60 43.60 -30.18
CA ALA A 787 -4.99 45.00 -29.99
C ALA A 787 -4.41 45.94 -31.06
N ALA A 788 -3.15 45.71 -31.48
CA ALA A 788 -2.53 46.47 -32.56
C ALA A 788 -3.23 46.24 -33.91
N ARG A 789 -3.60 44.99 -34.24
CA ARG A 789 -4.36 44.67 -35.46
C ARG A 789 -5.75 45.32 -35.46
N LEU A 790 -6.44 45.28 -34.32
CA LEU A 790 -7.75 45.93 -34.15
C LEU A 790 -7.65 47.45 -34.35
N LYS A 791 -6.63 48.10 -33.79
CA LYS A 791 -6.38 49.54 -33.99
C LYS A 791 -6.07 49.88 -35.46
N ALA A 792 -5.41 48.97 -36.18
CA ALA A 792 -5.11 49.10 -37.59
C ALA A 792 -6.27 48.70 -38.53
N GLY A 793 -7.41 48.23 -38.01
CA GLY A 793 -8.54 47.77 -38.81
C GLY A 793 -8.23 46.51 -39.65
N GLN A 794 -7.24 45.71 -39.25
CA GLN A 794 -6.83 44.50 -39.96
C GLN A 794 -7.74 43.32 -39.63
N ASP A 795 -7.86 42.37 -40.56
CA ASP A 795 -8.54 41.09 -40.34
C ASP A 795 -7.96 40.38 -39.11
N VAL A 796 -8.84 39.78 -38.30
CA VAL A 796 -8.45 39.03 -37.09
C VAL A 796 -9.04 37.63 -37.12
N THR A 797 -8.17 36.64 -36.96
CA THR A 797 -8.54 35.24 -36.77
C THR A 797 -8.45 34.85 -35.30
N VAL A 798 -9.55 34.43 -34.70
CA VAL A 798 -9.63 33.92 -33.33
C VAL A 798 -9.89 32.43 -33.38
N ALA A 799 -9.06 31.63 -32.71
CA ALA A 799 -9.29 30.21 -32.52
C ALA A 799 -9.61 29.91 -31.05
N VAL A 800 -10.64 29.08 -30.82
CA VAL A 800 -10.98 28.56 -29.50
C VAL A 800 -10.70 27.07 -29.45
N PHE A 801 -9.83 26.67 -28.53
CA PHE A 801 -9.35 25.32 -28.34
C PHE A 801 -9.72 24.82 -26.95
N ALA A 802 -10.77 24.02 -26.86
CA ALA A 802 -11.42 23.75 -25.57
C ALA A 802 -12.09 22.37 -25.48
N GLY A 803 -12.46 21.98 -24.26
CA GLY A 803 -13.14 20.71 -23.97
C GLY A 803 -14.68 20.78 -23.92
N GLY A 804 -15.33 19.65 -24.21
CA GLY A 804 -16.70 19.60 -24.72
C GLY A 804 -17.87 19.84 -23.76
N ASN A 805 -17.68 19.84 -22.43
CA ASN A 805 -18.80 20.00 -21.49
C ASN A 805 -19.19 21.47 -21.27
N HIS A 806 -18.24 22.39 -21.45
CA HIS A 806 -18.42 23.84 -21.25
C HIS A 806 -18.13 24.66 -22.52
N ALA A 807 -17.50 24.04 -23.53
CA ALA A 807 -17.19 24.66 -24.81
C ALA A 807 -18.05 24.15 -25.98
N GLN A 808 -19.36 23.99 -25.79
CA GLN A 808 -20.31 23.80 -26.92
C GLN A 808 -20.35 25.01 -27.89
N GLY A 809 -19.39 25.94 -27.82
CA GLY A 809 -19.34 27.16 -28.61
C GLY A 809 -20.40 28.21 -28.23
N LEU A 810 -21.29 27.89 -27.29
CA LEU A 810 -22.45 28.73 -26.98
C LEU A 810 -22.03 30.11 -26.43
N TRP A 811 -21.02 30.17 -25.55
CA TRP A 811 -20.51 31.46 -25.07
C TRP A 811 -19.66 32.17 -26.11
N MET A 812 -18.92 31.44 -26.95
CA MET A 812 -18.08 32.04 -28.00
C MET A 812 -18.92 32.66 -29.11
N ALA A 813 -20.11 32.14 -29.39
CA ALA A 813 -21.07 32.79 -30.28
C ALA A 813 -21.44 34.19 -29.77
N ALA A 814 -21.74 34.31 -28.47
CA ALA A 814 -22.06 35.58 -27.83
C ALA A 814 -20.84 36.54 -27.78
N VAL A 815 -19.65 36.04 -27.43
CA VAL A 815 -18.40 36.82 -27.46
C VAL A 815 -18.06 37.27 -28.88
N GLY A 816 -18.24 36.40 -29.89
CA GLY A 816 -17.99 36.72 -31.29
C GLY A 816 -18.96 37.76 -31.85
N GLN A 817 -20.24 37.72 -31.45
CA GLN A 817 -21.20 38.80 -31.77
C GLN A 817 -20.79 40.11 -31.13
N TRP A 818 -20.39 40.09 -29.86
CA TRP A 818 -19.88 41.27 -29.16
C TRP A 818 -18.63 41.85 -29.83
N LEU A 819 -17.66 41.03 -30.24
CA LEU A 819 -16.47 41.47 -30.97
C LEU A 819 -16.81 42.16 -32.30
N ARG A 820 -17.72 41.57 -33.09
CA ARG A 820 -18.20 42.17 -34.35
C ARG A 820 -18.93 43.49 -34.12
N ALA A 821 -19.74 43.59 -33.06
CA ALA A 821 -20.43 44.83 -32.72
C ALA A 821 -19.47 45.91 -32.20
N ARG A 822 -18.45 45.53 -31.43
CA ARG A 822 -17.47 46.44 -30.83
C ARG A 822 -16.45 46.97 -31.83
N TYR A 823 -16.10 46.15 -32.83
CA TYR A 823 -15.13 46.45 -33.89
C TYR A 823 -15.71 46.15 -35.28
N PRO A 824 -16.70 46.96 -35.75
CA PRO A 824 -17.43 46.68 -36.99
C PRO A 824 -16.58 46.84 -38.26
N ALA A 825 -15.44 47.54 -38.17
CA ALA A 825 -14.52 47.72 -39.29
C ALA A 825 -13.55 46.53 -39.50
N VAL A 826 -13.52 45.57 -38.57
CA VAL A 826 -12.63 44.40 -38.62
C VAL A 826 -13.40 43.21 -39.19
N LYS A 827 -12.79 42.49 -40.13
CA LYS A 827 -13.30 41.19 -40.56
C LYS A 827 -12.84 40.10 -39.59
N TRP A 828 -13.81 39.38 -39.04
CA TRP A 828 -13.57 38.35 -38.02
C TRP A 828 -13.69 36.94 -38.61
N THR A 829 -12.64 36.15 -38.45
CA THR A 829 -12.67 34.70 -38.67
C THR A 829 -12.63 34.03 -37.30
N ILE A 830 -13.66 33.25 -36.96
CA ILE A 830 -13.72 32.54 -35.67
C ILE A 830 -13.67 31.04 -35.95
N ILE A 831 -12.58 30.41 -35.52
CA ILE A 831 -12.37 28.97 -35.58
C ILE A 831 -12.74 28.37 -34.24
N HIS A 832 -13.63 27.38 -34.26
CA HIS A 832 -14.07 26.69 -33.06
C HIS A 832 -13.63 25.23 -33.15
N SER A 833 -12.73 24.82 -32.26
CA SER A 833 -12.16 23.47 -32.21
C SER A 833 -12.38 22.81 -30.83
N PRO A 834 -13.65 22.52 -30.49
CA PRO A 834 -13.98 21.79 -29.28
C PRO A 834 -13.65 20.31 -29.46
N ILE A 835 -13.35 19.62 -28.36
CA ILE A 835 -13.37 18.14 -28.34
C ILE A 835 -14.54 17.66 -27.48
N ASP A 836 -15.53 17.03 -28.12
CA ASP A 836 -16.72 16.47 -27.47
C ASP A 836 -16.90 14.98 -27.79
N GLY A 837 -18.00 14.36 -27.35
CA GLY A 837 -18.26 12.95 -27.66
C GLY A 837 -17.52 11.95 -26.75
N GLY A 838 -17.01 12.43 -25.62
CA GLY A 838 -16.56 11.64 -24.47
C GLY A 838 -15.06 11.35 -24.41
N PHE A 839 -14.25 12.00 -25.26
CA PHE A 839 -12.83 12.24 -25.03
C PHE A 839 -12.68 13.72 -24.60
N ARG A 840 -12.02 14.01 -23.47
CA ARG A 840 -11.96 15.36 -22.85
C ARG A 840 -10.57 15.65 -22.28
N GLY A 841 -10.28 16.93 -22.03
CA GLY A 841 -9.04 17.38 -21.40
C GLY A 841 -7.89 17.70 -22.36
N SER A 842 -6.78 18.17 -21.80
CA SER A 842 -5.59 18.63 -22.52
C SER A 842 -4.70 17.50 -23.06
N GLY A 843 -4.78 16.31 -22.46
CA GLY A 843 -3.91 15.15 -22.72
C GLY A 843 -3.72 14.81 -24.19
N LEU A 844 -4.76 14.31 -24.88
CA LEU A 844 -4.67 14.06 -26.32
C LEU A 844 -4.83 15.35 -27.14
N SER A 845 -5.54 16.35 -26.60
CA SER A 845 -5.77 17.61 -27.29
C SER A 845 -4.47 18.31 -27.67
N VAL A 846 -3.39 18.16 -26.91
CA VAL A 846 -2.11 18.79 -27.29
C VAL A 846 -1.54 18.30 -28.63
N PHE A 847 -1.88 17.08 -29.08
CA PHE A 847 -1.42 16.54 -30.37
C PHE A 847 -2.18 17.11 -31.58
N ARG A 848 -3.46 17.46 -31.40
CA ARG A 848 -4.32 17.98 -32.48
C ARG A 848 -4.19 19.48 -32.68
N LEU A 849 -3.50 20.21 -31.80
CA LEU A 849 -3.38 21.67 -31.87
C LEU A 849 -2.84 22.15 -33.22
N GLY A 850 -1.80 21.48 -33.74
CA GLY A 850 -1.24 21.78 -35.05
C GLY A 850 -2.28 21.69 -36.18
N HIS A 851 -3.02 20.59 -36.21
CA HIS A 851 -4.02 20.28 -37.24
C HIS A 851 -5.28 21.16 -37.10
N ASP A 852 -5.92 21.15 -35.93
CA ASP A 852 -7.25 21.75 -35.75
C ASP A 852 -7.20 23.29 -35.60
N VAL A 853 -6.05 23.86 -35.24
CA VAL A 853 -5.94 25.27 -34.85
C VAL A 853 -4.83 26.00 -35.58
N LEU A 854 -3.57 25.53 -35.47
CA LEU A 854 -2.43 26.29 -35.98
C LEU A 854 -2.40 26.36 -37.51
N SER A 855 -2.99 25.38 -38.19
CA SER A 855 -3.24 25.38 -39.64
C SER A 855 -4.02 26.62 -40.12
N HIS A 856 -4.85 27.21 -39.27
CA HIS A 856 -5.64 28.41 -39.55
C HIS A 856 -4.90 29.73 -39.26
N ARG A 857 -3.65 29.67 -38.76
CA ARG A 857 -2.81 30.83 -38.41
C ARG A 857 -3.55 31.88 -37.54
N PRO A 858 -4.05 31.50 -36.36
CA PRO A 858 -4.81 32.41 -35.52
C PRO A 858 -3.97 33.59 -35.01
N ASP A 859 -4.59 34.75 -34.90
CA ASP A 859 -4.02 35.92 -34.22
C ASP A 859 -4.24 35.85 -32.71
N LEU A 860 -5.36 35.25 -32.29
CA LEU A 860 -5.69 34.94 -30.90
C LEU A 860 -6.02 33.46 -30.75
N LEU A 861 -5.33 32.76 -29.85
CA LEU A 861 -5.65 31.41 -29.42
C LEU A 861 -6.21 31.43 -27.98
N ILE A 862 -7.47 31.03 -27.81
CA ILE A 862 -8.10 30.84 -26.51
C ILE A 862 -8.04 29.36 -26.14
N VAL A 863 -7.52 29.03 -24.95
CA VAL A 863 -7.40 27.65 -24.45
C VAL A 863 -8.23 27.45 -23.18
N ASP A 864 -9.08 26.41 -23.15
CA ASP A 864 -9.92 26.05 -21.99
C ASP A 864 -10.10 24.53 -21.84
N PHE A 865 -9.27 23.91 -21.00
CA PHE A 865 -9.40 22.49 -20.62
C PHE A 865 -9.34 22.26 -19.11
N ALA A 866 -9.11 23.29 -18.29
CA ALA A 866 -8.85 23.12 -16.85
C ALA A 866 -10.01 22.48 -16.07
N ALA A 867 -11.25 22.63 -16.54
CA ALA A 867 -12.42 21.96 -15.95
C ALA A 867 -12.50 20.46 -16.33
N ASP A 868 -11.97 20.09 -17.50
CA ASP A 868 -11.91 18.72 -18.00
C ASP A 868 -10.69 17.95 -17.48
N ASP A 869 -9.64 18.68 -17.07
CA ASP A 869 -8.39 18.14 -16.52
C ASP A 869 -8.44 17.86 -15.01
N PHE A 870 -9.60 18.03 -14.36
CA PHE A 870 -9.78 17.90 -12.90
C PHE A 870 -9.34 16.55 -12.31
N GLU A 871 -9.39 15.49 -13.11
CA GLU A 871 -9.00 14.12 -12.77
C GLU A 871 -7.55 13.79 -13.17
N SER A 872 -6.91 14.65 -13.97
CA SER A 872 -5.55 14.44 -14.46
C SER A 872 -4.51 14.82 -13.40
N ASP A 873 -3.34 14.17 -13.46
CA ASP A 873 -2.23 14.54 -12.60
C ASP A 873 -1.73 15.96 -12.96
N GLU A 874 -1.44 16.74 -11.92
CA GLU A 874 -1.07 18.15 -12.04
C GLU A 874 0.17 18.37 -12.94
N GLY A 875 1.09 17.39 -12.97
CA GLY A 875 2.30 17.44 -13.79
C GLY A 875 2.00 17.33 -15.28
N SER A 876 1.18 16.35 -15.67
CA SER A 876 0.72 16.18 -17.05
C SER A 876 -0.07 17.39 -17.54
N VAL A 877 -0.98 17.93 -16.71
CA VAL A 877 -1.72 19.15 -17.04
C VAL A 877 -0.77 20.30 -17.34
N GLN A 878 0.25 20.50 -16.50
CA GLN A 878 1.28 21.53 -16.72
C GLN A 878 2.06 21.29 -18.02
N SER A 879 2.50 20.06 -18.28
CA SER A 879 3.22 19.68 -19.50
C SER A 879 2.40 19.89 -20.78
N ASN A 880 1.10 19.59 -20.74
CA ASN A 880 0.18 19.78 -21.87
C ASN A 880 -0.07 21.26 -22.13
N ALA A 881 -0.39 22.03 -21.07
CA ALA A 881 -0.64 23.47 -21.18
C ALA A 881 0.59 24.22 -21.71
N GLU A 882 1.79 23.87 -21.20
CA GLU A 882 3.05 24.39 -21.72
C GLU A 882 3.29 23.99 -23.17
N GLY A 883 3.04 22.72 -23.53
CA GLY A 883 3.14 22.26 -24.91
C GLY A 883 2.30 23.08 -25.88
N MET A 884 1.06 23.42 -25.50
CA MET A 884 0.17 24.23 -26.33
C MET A 884 0.70 25.66 -26.55
N VAL A 885 1.20 26.32 -25.50
CA VAL A 885 1.79 27.66 -25.60
C VAL A 885 3.02 27.63 -26.50
N ARG A 886 3.92 26.66 -26.27
CA ARG A 886 5.17 26.54 -27.02
C ARG A 886 4.93 26.23 -28.49
N GLN A 887 4.01 25.31 -28.82
CA GLN A 887 3.61 25.03 -30.20
C GLN A 887 3.04 26.28 -30.89
N ALA A 888 2.16 27.04 -30.22
CA ALA A 888 1.56 28.24 -30.80
C ALA A 888 2.62 29.30 -31.15
N TRP A 889 3.54 29.57 -30.23
CA TRP A 889 4.58 30.60 -30.44
C TRP A 889 5.73 30.13 -31.34
N LYS A 890 6.01 28.82 -31.39
CA LYS A 890 6.92 28.25 -32.40
C LYS A 890 6.33 28.39 -33.81
N ALA A 891 5.02 28.21 -33.98
CA ALA A 891 4.34 28.37 -35.26
C ALA A 891 4.22 29.85 -35.67
N ASN A 892 3.90 30.74 -34.72
CA ASN A 892 3.83 32.18 -34.95
C ASN A 892 4.07 32.96 -33.64
N PRO A 893 5.21 33.67 -33.49
CA PRO A 893 5.49 34.44 -32.28
C PRO A 893 4.56 35.64 -32.08
N ASN A 894 3.78 36.05 -33.09
CA ASN A 894 2.81 37.15 -32.96
C ASN A 894 1.39 36.67 -32.61
N THR A 895 1.17 35.36 -32.43
CA THR A 895 -0.12 34.83 -31.95
C THR A 895 -0.24 35.08 -30.45
N ASP A 896 -1.22 35.86 -30.04
CA ASP A 896 -1.55 36.02 -28.63
C ASP A 896 -2.27 34.76 -28.13
N VAL A 897 -1.92 34.30 -26.93
CA VAL A 897 -2.55 33.17 -26.26
C VAL A 897 -3.31 33.68 -25.05
N LEU A 898 -4.51 33.17 -24.81
CA LEU A 898 -5.35 33.50 -23.65
C LEU A 898 -5.82 32.20 -23.00
N PHE A 899 -5.55 32.05 -21.70
CA PHE A 899 -6.16 30.99 -20.92
C PHE A 899 -7.51 31.43 -20.36
N VAL A 900 -8.50 30.58 -20.51
CA VAL A 900 -9.82 30.74 -19.92
C VAL A 900 -10.12 29.51 -19.08
N TYR A 901 -10.66 29.70 -17.88
CA TYR A 901 -10.93 28.59 -16.96
C TYR A 901 -12.43 28.45 -16.72
N ALA A 902 -13.04 27.46 -17.37
CA ALA A 902 -14.38 27.05 -17.05
C ALA A 902 -14.50 26.56 -15.60
N PHE A 903 -15.69 26.75 -15.02
CA PHE A 903 -16.06 26.21 -13.73
C PHE A 903 -16.59 24.77 -13.86
N ARG A 904 -16.15 23.94 -12.92
CA ARG A 904 -16.66 22.60 -12.68
C ARG A 904 -17.34 22.58 -11.30
N PRO A 905 -18.52 21.97 -11.14
CA PRO A 905 -18.99 21.59 -9.80
C PRO A 905 -17.90 20.84 -9.04
N GLU A 906 -17.82 21.05 -7.72
CA GLU A 906 -16.77 20.62 -6.78
C GLU A 906 -15.59 21.60 -6.62
N TYR A 907 -15.41 22.58 -7.52
CA TYR A 907 -14.37 23.61 -7.38
C TYR A 907 -14.70 24.68 -6.31
N GLU A 908 -15.90 24.69 -5.76
CA GLU A 908 -16.36 25.65 -4.75
C GLU A 908 -15.44 25.69 -3.53
N ALA A 909 -14.96 24.53 -3.08
CA ALA A 909 -14.18 24.41 -1.84
C ALA A 909 -12.83 25.13 -1.93
N ASP A 910 -12.16 25.08 -3.08
CA ASP A 910 -10.88 25.75 -3.30
C ASP A 910 -11.10 27.26 -3.50
N TYR A 911 -12.12 27.65 -4.29
CA TYR A 911 -12.46 29.06 -4.48
C TYR A 911 -12.94 29.75 -3.19
N ALA A 912 -13.63 29.04 -2.30
CA ALA A 912 -14.03 29.55 -0.99
C ALA A 912 -12.82 29.91 -0.11
N LYS A 913 -11.68 29.23 -0.31
CA LYS A 913 -10.40 29.54 0.35
C LYS A 913 -9.59 30.62 -0.37
N GLY A 914 -10.11 31.17 -1.47
CA GLY A 914 -9.39 32.12 -2.33
C GLY A 914 -8.29 31.47 -3.18
N LEU A 915 -8.35 30.16 -3.42
CA LEU A 915 -7.36 29.40 -4.18
C LEU A 915 -7.93 28.88 -5.49
N CYS A 916 -7.07 28.76 -6.51
CA CYS A 916 -7.37 28.06 -7.74
C CYS A 916 -7.39 26.54 -7.48
N PRO A 917 -8.35 25.80 -8.07
CA PRO A 917 -8.29 24.34 -8.13
C PRO A 917 -6.98 23.83 -8.73
N SER A 918 -6.59 22.58 -8.44
CA SER A 918 -5.31 21.98 -8.86
C SER A 918 -5.00 22.17 -10.35
N ALA A 919 -5.93 21.79 -11.24
CA ALA A 919 -5.76 21.96 -12.68
C ALA A 919 -5.55 23.44 -13.08
N VAL A 920 -6.35 24.36 -12.52
CA VAL A 920 -6.21 25.80 -12.78
C VAL A 920 -4.86 26.33 -12.27
N SER A 921 -4.38 25.85 -11.11
CA SER A 921 -3.06 26.19 -10.58
C SER A 921 -1.93 25.76 -11.52
N ALA A 922 -2.02 24.58 -12.14
CA ALA A 922 -1.07 24.13 -13.15
C ALA A 922 -1.02 25.05 -14.37
N TYR A 923 -2.18 25.39 -14.94
CA TYR A 923 -2.27 26.37 -16.03
C TYR A 923 -1.71 27.74 -15.64
N GLN A 924 -2.00 28.21 -14.42
CA GLN A 924 -1.52 29.52 -13.97
C GLN A 924 -0.01 29.58 -13.76
N ARG A 925 0.65 28.47 -13.40
CA ARG A 925 2.11 28.42 -13.35
C ARG A 925 2.73 28.51 -14.73
N VAL A 926 2.17 27.81 -15.72
CA VAL A 926 2.56 27.98 -17.13
C VAL A 926 2.32 29.42 -17.57
N ALA A 927 1.15 29.98 -17.24
CA ALA A 927 0.81 31.36 -17.59
C ALA A 927 1.77 32.37 -16.97
N ALA A 928 2.20 32.17 -15.72
CA ALA A 928 3.19 33.01 -15.06
C ALA A 928 4.56 32.91 -15.72
N HIS A 929 5.00 31.70 -16.05
CA HIS A 929 6.31 31.45 -16.67
C HIS A 929 6.42 32.06 -18.07
N TYR A 930 5.35 32.01 -18.85
CA TYR A 930 5.32 32.52 -20.23
C TYR A 930 4.72 33.94 -20.36
N GLY A 931 4.10 34.48 -19.32
CA GLY A 931 3.41 35.77 -19.38
C GLY A 931 2.03 35.75 -20.05
N VAL A 932 1.42 34.57 -20.20
CA VAL A 932 0.10 34.37 -20.86
C VAL A 932 -1.03 34.96 -19.99
N PRO A 933 -1.88 35.88 -20.51
CA PRO A 933 -3.04 36.39 -19.78
C PRO A 933 -4.04 35.27 -19.46
N ALA A 934 -4.84 35.47 -18.41
CA ALA A 934 -5.86 34.50 -18.01
C ALA A 934 -7.16 35.14 -17.51
N ILE A 935 -8.28 34.49 -17.82
CA ILE A 935 -9.63 34.81 -17.31
C ILE A 935 -10.17 33.59 -16.54
N ASN A 936 -10.39 33.76 -15.24
CA ASN A 936 -10.95 32.72 -14.38
C ASN A 936 -12.45 32.92 -14.16
N MET A 937 -13.26 32.28 -15.01
CA MET A 937 -14.72 32.37 -14.91
C MET A 937 -15.26 31.70 -13.64
N GLY A 938 -14.58 30.64 -13.19
CA GLY A 938 -14.95 29.91 -11.97
C GLY A 938 -14.89 30.75 -10.70
N HIS A 939 -13.96 31.72 -10.63
CA HIS A 939 -13.87 32.64 -9.49
C HIS A 939 -15.17 33.47 -9.30
N ARG A 940 -15.70 34.06 -10.39
CA ARG A 940 -16.93 34.86 -10.31
C ARG A 940 -18.14 34.01 -9.97
N LEU A 941 -18.28 32.85 -10.61
CA LEU A 941 -19.41 31.94 -10.37
C LEU A 941 -19.41 31.40 -8.93
N ALA A 942 -18.27 30.95 -8.42
CA ALA A 942 -18.15 30.45 -7.05
C ALA A 942 -18.51 31.54 -6.01
N ARG A 943 -18.06 32.78 -6.23
CA ARG A 943 -18.46 33.93 -5.41
C ARG A 943 -19.98 34.15 -5.44
N LEU A 944 -20.58 34.16 -6.63
CA LEU A 944 -22.03 34.35 -6.79
C LEU A 944 -22.84 33.22 -6.12
N ALA A 945 -22.37 31.98 -6.20
CA ALA A 945 -22.99 30.84 -5.53
C ALA A 945 -22.90 30.95 -3.99
N ARG A 946 -21.71 31.24 -3.47
CA ARG A 946 -21.48 31.46 -2.03
C ARG A 946 -22.33 32.60 -1.47
N ASP A 947 -22.51 33.67 -2.24
CA ASP A 947 -23.32 34.82 -1.86
C ASP A 947 -24.85 34.56 -2.03
N GLY A 948 -25.26 33.33 -2.35
CA GLY A 948 -26.66 32.92 -2.48
C GLY A 948 -27.38 33.47 -3.71
N LYS A 949 -26.64 33.94 -4.73
CA LYS A 949 -27.20 34.54 -5.96
C LYS A 949 -27.35 33.55 -7.11
N TRP A 950 -26.71 32.40 -7.01
CA TRP A 950 -26.66 31.36 -8.05
C TRP A 950 -26.74 29.97 -7.42
N VAL A 951 -27.32 29.03 -8.16
CA VAL A 951 -27.29 27.60 -7.81
C VAL A 951 -26.32 26.88 -8.74
N VAL A 952 -25.30 26.20 -8.18
CA VAL A 952 -24.30 25.48 -9.00
C VAL A 952 -24.93 24.29 -9.72
N LYS A 953 -25.66 23.44 -8.99
CA LYS A 953 -26.37 22.27 -9.52
C LYS A 953 -27.80 22.26 -9.03
N ALA A 954 -28.76 22.07 -9.94
CA ALA A 954 -30.17 21.94 -9.55
C ALA A 954 -30.39 20.72 -8.63
N THR A 955 -30.88 20.94 -7.42
CA THR A 955 -31.36 19.88 -6.50
C THR A 955 -32.87 20.00 -6.28
N ALA A 956 -33.49 18.96 -5.72
CA ALA A 956 -34.90 18.99 -5.35
C ALA A 956 -35.18 20.07 -4.28
N GLU A 957 -34.25 20.32 -3.36
CA GLU A 957 -34.38 21.40 -2.37
C GLU A 957 -34.25 22.80 -2.99
N ALA A 958 -33.42 22.96 -4.03
CA ALA A 958 -33.25 24.23 -4.74
C ALA A 958 -34.54 24.71 -5.45
N GLN A 959 -35.50 23.81 -5.69
CA GLN A 959 -36.81 24.13 -6.27
C GLN A 959 -37.83 24.67 -5.25
N ALA A 960 -37.53 24.62 -3.95
CA ALA A 960 -38.42 25.09 -2.88
C ALA A 960 -38.16 26.56 -2.43
N GLY A 961 -37.13 27.21 -2.98
CA GLY A 961 -36.72 28.59 -2.66
C GLY A 961 -37.01 29.61 -3.78
N PRO A 962 -36.51 30.87 -3.70
CA PRO A 962 -36.65 31.85 -4.76
C PRO A 962 -36.01 31.36 -6.07
N VAL A 963 -36.58 31.75 -7.23
CA VAL A 963 -36.09 31.35 -8.57
C VAL A 963 -34.75 32.01 -8.86
N LEU A 964 -33.66 31.32 -8.51
CA LEU A 964 -32.29 31.74 -8.79
C LEU A 964 -31.80 31.15 -10.13
N PRO A 965 -30.90 31.85 -10.85
CA PRO A 965 -30.24 31.28 -12.02
C PRO A 965 -29.41 30.04 -11.63
N VAL A 966 -29.57 28.99 -12.43
CA VAL A 966 -28.90 27.69 -12.24
C VAL A 966 -27.74 27.59 -13.23
N PHE A 967 -26.54 27.26 -12.76
CA PHE A 967 -25.38 27.06 -13.62
C PHE A 967 -25.46 25.75 -14.41
N SER A 968 -25.76 24.63 -13.76
CA SER A 968 -25.91 23.33 -14.42
C SER A 968 -27.12 22.56 -13.90
N LYS A 969 -27.85 21.89 -14.80
CA LYS A 969 -29.02 21.07 -14.44
C LYS A 969 -28.64 19.64 -14.05
N ASP A 970 -27.62 19.07 -14.70
CA ASP A 970 -27.17 17.70 -14.51
C ASP A 970 -25.77 17.62 -13.84
N GLY A 971 -25.12 18.76 -13.63
CA GLY A 971 -23.74 18.85 -13.16
C GLY A 971 -22.70 18.62 -14.24
N VAL A 972 -23.13 18.47 -15.51
CA VAL A 972 -22.26 18.17 -16.65
C VAL A 972 -22.31 19.31 -17.66
N TYR A 973 -23.49 19.72 -18.10
CA TYR A 973 -23.64 20.77 -19.11
C TYR A 973 -24.01 22.12 -18.50
N VAL A 974 -23.48 23.19 -19.10
CA VAL A 974 -23.80 24.57 -18.72
C VAL A 974 -25.21 24.92 -19.19
N SER A 975 -25.99 25.57 -18.33
CA SER A 975 -27.30 26.10 -18.69
C SER A 975 -27.19 27.35 -19.59
N PRO A 976 -28.26 27.76 -20.28
CA PRO A 976 -28.27 29.03 -21.02
C PRO A 976 -27.85 30.24 -20.17
N ALA A 977 -28.31 30.33 -18.92
CA ALA A 977 -27.90 31.40 -18.01
C ALA A 977 -26.40 31.34 -17.68
N GLY A 978 -25.86 30.13 -17.46
CA GLY A 978 -24.43 29.94 -17.25
C GLY A 978 -23.58 30.37 -18.45
N VAL A 979 -24.07 30.11 -19.67
CA VAL A 979 -23.44 30.56 -20.93
C VAL A 979 -23.40 32.10 -21.00
N GLU A 980 -24.49 32.77 -20.66
CA GLU A 980 -24.55 34.24 -20.62
C GLU A 980 -23.57 34.82 -19.59
N LEU A 981 -23.50 34.21 -18.40
CA LEU A 981 -22.53 34.61 -17.37
C LEU A 981 -21.09 34.45 -17.85
N TYR A 982 -20.74 33.33 -18.48
CA TYR A 982 -19.41 33.11 -19.06
C TYR A 982 -19.10 34.15 -20.13
N ALA A 983 -20.02 34.40 -21.05
CA ALA A 983 -19.83 35.41 -22.08
C ALA A 983 -19.57 36.80 -21.47
N ALA A 984 -20.35 37.20 -20.46
CA ALA A 984 -20.15 38.48 -19.78
C ALA A 984 -18.78 38.58 -19.10
N ILE A 985 -18.34 37.54 -18.38
CA ILE A 985 -17.01 37.54 -17.73
C ILE A 985 -15.89 37.65 -18.77
N ILE A 986 -15.99 36.91 -19.88
CA ILE A 986 -14.98 36.94 -20.94
C ILE A 986 -14.98 38.31 -21.64
N GLN A 987 -16.14 38.91 -21.88
CA GLN A 987 -16.25 40.25 -22.47
C GLN A 987 -15.59 41.30 -21.59
N ASP A 988 -15.84 41.28 -20.27
CA ASP A 988 -15.17 42.17 -19.30
C ASP A 988 -13.64 42.01 -19.37
N GLY A 989 -13.17 40.75 -19.32
CA GLY A 989 -11.75 40.43 -19.36
C GLY A 989 -11.09 40.85 -20.68
N LEU A 990 -11.68 40.50 -21.83
CA LEU A 990 -11.17 40.90 -23.15
C LEU A 990 -11.17 42.42 -23.33
N ALA A 991 -12.20 43.12 -22.86
CA ALA A 991 -12.23 44.59 -22.92
C ALA A 991 -11.03 45.20 -22.18
N SER A 992 -10.68 44.65 -21.01
CA SER A 992 -9.50 45.07 -20.24
C SER A 992 -8.19 44.70 -20.95
N LEU A 993 -8.05 43.44 -21.38
CA LEU A 993 -6.81 42.91 -21.99
C LEU A 993 -6.48 43.54 -23.36
N LEU A 994 -7.49 44.01 -24.09
CA LEU A 994 -7.32 44.70 -25.37
C LEU A 994 -7.07 46.20 -25.19
N ALA A 995 -7.44 46.77 -24.04
CA ALA A 995 -7.16 48.16 -23.70
C ALA A 995 -5.70 48.37 -23.26
N GLU A 996 -5.14 47.38 -22.57
CA GLU A 996 -3.81 47.42 -21.96
C GLU A 996 -2.86 46.45 -22.67
N GLY A 997 -1.83 46.96 -23.36
CA GLY A 997 -0.81 46.12 -23.99
C GLY A 997 -0.09 46.80 -25.14
N SER A 998 1.19 46.47 -25.32
CA SER A 998 1.99 46.85 -26.48
C SER A 998 2.27 45.61 -27.31
N PRO A 999 2.20 45.69 -28.66
CA PRO A 999 2.51 44.54 -29.52
C PRO A 999 3.97 44.13 -29.33
N LEU A 1000 4.20 42.84 -29.07
CA LEU A 1000 5.52 42.26 -28.88
C LEU A 1000 5.49 40.80 -29.37
N PRO A 1001 6.47 40.35 -30.17
CA PRO A 1001 6.64 38.94 -30.46
C PRO A 1001 6.94 38.15 -29.18
N HIS A 1002 6.20 37.07 -28.95
CA HIS A 1002 6.35 36.20 -27.80
C HIS A 1002 7.62 35.34 -27.90
N ALA A 1003 8.35 35.21 -26.79
CA ALA A 1003 9.61 34.48 -26.72
C ALA A 1003 9.44 33.13 -26.01
N LEU A 1004 10.11 32.09 -26.54
CA LEU A 1004 10.15 30.76 -25.91
C LEU A 1004 11.22 30.74 -24.80
N ALA A 1005 10.80 30.96 -23.56
CA ALA A 1005 11.64 30.72 -22.39
C ALA A 1005 12.08 29.24 -22.29
N LYS A 1006 13.09 28.96 -21.46
CA LYS A 1006 13.47 27.58 -21.10
C LYS A 1006 12.21 26.82 -20.62
N PRO A 1007 11.98 25.58 -21.04
CA PRO A 1007 10.81 24.83 -20.58
C PRO A 1007 10.72 24.77 -19.06
N LEU A 1008 9.52 24.98 -18.53
CA LEU A 1008 9.14 24.82 -17.12
C LEU A 1008 9.07 23.34 -16.75
N ALA A 1009 8.47 22.50 -17.60
CA ALA A 1009 8.46 21.05 -17.48
C ALA A 1009 9.55 20.41 -18.33
N VAL A 1010 10.34 19.51 -17.71
CA VAL A 1010 11.36 18.70 -18.40
C VAL A 1010 10.73 17.88 -19.54
N ARG A 1011 9.48 17.44 -19.37
CA ARG A 1011 8.70 16.66 -20.35
C ARG A 1011 7.52 17.46 -20.88
N ASN A 1012 7.80 18.67 -21.37
CA ASN A 1012 6.79 19.47 -22.04
C ASN A 1012 6.32 18.79 -23.34
N MET A 1013 5.10 19.11 -23.78
CA MET A 1013 4.48 18.50 -24.96
C MET A 1013 4.68 19.35 -26.22
N GLU A 1014 5.81 20.06 -26.36
CA GLU A 1014 6.09 20.89 -27.54
C GLU A 1014 6.15 20.07 -28.83
N GLY A 1015 6.73 18.86 -28.79
CA GLY A 1015 6.86 17.96 -29.95
C GLY A 1015 5.63 17.10 -30.24
N ALA A 1016 4.49 17.35 -29.58
CA ALA A 1016 3.28 16.57 -29.80
C ALA A 1016 2.65 16.93 -31.15
N VAL A 1017 2.48 15.93 -32.03
CA VAL A 1017 1.94 16.14 -33.38
C VAL A 1017 0.97 15.05 -33.78
N GLN A 1018 -0.08 15.44 -34.50
CA GLN A 1018 -1.01 14.56 -35.19
C GLN A 1018 -0.59 14.42 -36.67
N LYS A 1019 -0.44 13.19 -37.13
CA LYS A 1019 -0.05 12.82 -38.50
C LYS A 1019 -1.15 12.03 -39.20
N PRO A 1020 -1.37 12.24 -40.52
CA PRO A 1020 -2.38 11.50 -41.27
C PRO A 1020 -1.95 10.04 -41.48
N ILE A 1021 -2.93 9.14 -41.55
CA ILE A 1021 -2.72 7.77 -42.03
C ILE A 1021 -2.83 7.76 -43.56
N THR A 1022 -1.85 7.17 -44.22
CA THR A 1022 -1.82 7.06 -45.69
C THR A 1022 -2.08 5.62 -46.15
N ARG A 1023 -2.45 5.46 -47.43
CA ARG A 1023 -2.81 4.14 -47.99
C ARG A 1023 -1.65 3.15 -47.95
N GLU A 1024 -0.42 3.64 -48.06
CA GLU A 1024 0.82 2.85 -48.07
C GLU A 1024 1.13 2.21 -46.71
N MET A 1025 0.61 2.81 -45.64
CA MET A 1025 0.72 2.27 -44.28
C MET A 1025 -0.23 1.07 -44.06
N LEU A 1026 -1.19 0.84 -44.96
CA LEU A 1026 -2.29 -0.10 -44.76
C LEU A 1026 -2.11 -1.36 -45.62
N SER A 1027 -2.14 -2.53 -44.98
CA SER A 1027 -2.16 -3.84 -45.66
C SER A 1027 -3.46 -4.59 -45.37
N GLY A 1028 -3.99 -5.28 -46.37
CA GLY A 1028 -5.32 -5.90 -46.32
C GLY A 1028 -6.41 -5.01 -46.93
N ASP A 1029 -7.67 -5.39 -46.72
CA ASP A 1029 -8.83 -4.71 -47.30
C ASP A 1029 -9.25 -3.51 -46.46
N TRP A 1030 -8.87 -2.31 -46.91
CA TRP A 1030 -9.16 -1.03 -46.27
C TRP A 1030 -9.93 -0.12 -47.23
N GLN A 1031 -10.92 0.59 -46.70
CA GLN A 1031 -11.74 1.55 -47.41
C GLN A 1031 -11.54 2.94 -46.82
N GLU A 1032 -11.41 3.94 -47.68
CA GLU A 1032 -11.46 5.34 -47.25
C GLU A 1032 -12.92 5.72 -46.96
N VAL A 1033 -13.17 6.28 -45.77
CA VAL A 1033 -14.49 6.70 -45.31
C VAL A 1033 -14.48 8.19 -45.03
N ALA A 1034 -15.48 8.89 -45.55
CA ALA A 1034 -15.67 10.30 -45.27
C ALA A 1034 -16.03 10.50 -43.78
N PRO A 1035 -15.30 11.35 -43.02
CA PRO A 1035 -15.57 11.58 -41.59
C PRO A 1035 -16.97 12.11 -41.31
N ALA A 1036 -17.62 12.75 -42.29
CA ALA A 1036 -18.98 13.28 -42.19
C ALA A 1036 -20.07 12.19 -42.19
N GLN A 1037 -19.75 10.94 -42.55
CA GLN A 1037 -20.73 9.90 -42.88
C GLN A 1037 -20.67 8.69 -41.94
N VAL A 1038 -19.91 8.75 -40.85
CA VAL A 1038 -19.75 7.61 -39.94
C VAL A 1038 -21.00 7.44 -39.08
N ALA A 1039 -21.89 6.54 -39.52
CA ALA A 1039 -23.12 6.16 -38.84
C ALA A 1039 -23.99 7.36 -38.38
N GLY A 1040 -24.10 8.38 -39.24
CA GLY A 1040 -24.92 9.57 -38.98
C GLY A 1040 -24.30 10.59 -38.02
N ARG A 1041 -23.02 10.45 -37.67
CA ARG A 1041 -22.23 11.45 -36.94
C ARG A 1041 -21.08 11.97 -37.81
N SER A 1042 -20.73 13.24 -37.58
CA SER A 1042 -19.61 13.87 -38.26
C SER A 1042 -18.41 13.96 -37.34
N PHE A 1043 -17.25 13.56 -37.87
CA PHE A 1043 -15.93 13.71 -37.22
C PHE A 1043 -15.00 14.63 -38.02
N SER A 1044 -15.55 15.40 -38.97
CA SER A 1044 -14.80 16.26 -39.89
C SER A 1044 -14.00 17.37 -39.20
N ASN A 1045 -14.28 17.67 -37.93
CA ASN A 1045 -13.51 18.66 -37.16
C ASN A 1045 -12.12 18.15 -36.76
N HIS A 1046 -11.90 16.83 -36.79
CA HIS A 1046 -10.69 16.20 -36.25
C HIS A 1046 -9.93 15.37 -37.28
N PHE A 1047 -10.63 14.92 -38.33
CA PHE A 1047 -10.06 14.07 -39.37
C PHE A 1047 -10.43 14.61 -40.75
N GLU A 1048 -9.44 14.64 -41.65
CA GLU A 1048 -9.68 14.88 -43.08
C GLU A 1048 -10.30 13.65 -43.76
N ARG A 1049 -9.84 12.46 -43.35
CA ARG A 1049 -10.31 11.15 -43.83
C ARG A 1049 -10.21 10.11 -42.72
N LEU A 1050 -11.01 9.06 -42.83
CA LEU A 1050 -10.90 7.86 -41.99
C LEU A 1050 -10.60 6.65 -42.86
N TRP A 1051 -9.95 5.65 -42.28
CA TRP A 1051 -9.72 4.36 -42.91
C TRP A 1051 -10.49 3.29 -42.15
N ALA A 1052 -11.36 2.57 -42.84
CA ALA A 1052 -12.17 1.52 -42.25
C ALA A 1052 -11.83 0.14 -42.82
N THR A 1053 -11.87 -0.88 -41.96
CA THR A 1053 -11.80 -2.27 -42.37
C THR A 1053 -12.70 -3.11 -41.47
N ARG A 1054 -13.23 -4.21 -42.01
CA ARG A 1054 -13.93 -5.27 -41.29
C ARG A 1054 -13.24 -6.62 -41.42
N THR A 1055 -12.03 -6.64 -42.00
CA THR A 1055 -11.34 -7.85 -42.41
C THR A 1055 -10.27 -8.20 -41.37
N PRO A 1056 -10.44 -9.27 -40.58
CA PRO A 1056 -9.40 -9.73 -39.67
C PRO A 1056 -8.07 -9.98 -40.39
N GLY A 1057 -6.96 -9.65 -39.74
CA GLY A 1057 -5.62 -9.69 -40.31
C GLY A 1057 -5.22 -8.43 -41.09
N ALA A 1058 -6.14 -7.50 -41.36
CA ALA A 1058 -5.80 -6.18 -41.90
C ALA A 1058 -4.91 -5.41 -40.91
N LYS A 1059 -3.90 -4.70 -41.44
CA LYS A 1059 -2.87 -4.03 -40.64
C LYS A 1059 -2.67 -2.58 -41.00
N LEU A 1060 -2.33 -1.77 -39.99
CA LEU A 1060 -1.68 -0.47 -40.13
C LEU A 1060 -0.23 -0.62 -39.67
N THR A 1061 0.74 -0.24 -40.50
CA THR A 1061 2.17 -0.18 -40.16
C THR A 1061 2.73 1.20 -40.44
N PHE A 1062 3.34 1.84 -39.45
CA PHE A 1062 3.92 3.18 -39.57
C PHE A 1062 5.25 3.30 -38.83
N GLN A 1063 6.07 4.23 -39.31
CA GLN A 1063 7.31 4.62 -38.65
C GLN A 1063 7.11 5.97 -37.96
N PHE A 1064 7.76 6.16 -36.82
CA PHE A 1064 7.80 7.45 -36.14
C PHE A 1064 9.12 7.66 -35.40
N THR A 1065 9.52 8.91 -35.28
CA THR A 1065 10.64 9.32 -34.43
C THR A 1065 10.09 9.94 -33.16
N GLY A 1066 10.52 9.45 -32.00
CA GLY A 1066 10.05 10.00 -30.74
C GLY A 1066 10.05 8.98 -29.62
N THR A 1067 9.25 9.26 -28.60
CA THR A 1067 9.20 8.42 -27.39
C THR A 1067 7.84 7.76 -27.18
N ARG A 1068 6.81 8.18 -27.93
CA ARG A 1068 5.42 7.76 -27.71
C ARG A 1068 4.59 7.85 -28.99
N ALA A 1069 3.62 6.93 -29.14
CA ALA A 1069 2.67 6.88 -30.25
C ALA A 1069 1.28 6.39 -29.80
N TRP A 1070 0.24 7.08 -30.28
CA TRP A 1070 -1.17 6.72 -30.15
C TRP A 1070 -1.84 6.73 -31.53
N ILE A 1071 -2.94 6.00 -31.65
CA ILE A 1071 -3.91 6.22 -32.71
C ILE A 1071 -5.06 7.05 -32.13
N PHE A 1072 -5.43 8.13 -32.81
CA PHE A 1072 -6.64 8.90 -32.53
C PHE A 1072 -7.68 8.57 -33.59
N ASP A 1073 -8.81 8.00 -33.18
CA ASP A 1073 -9.73 7.31 -34.09
C ASP A 1073 -11.19 7.30 -33.57
N VAL A 1074 -12.04 6.45 -34.18
CA VAL A 1074 -13.47 6.38 -33.87
C VAL A 1074 -13.82 4.99 -33.34
N PHE A 1075 -14.32 4.94 -32.09
CA PHE A 1075 -14.86 3.73 -31.46
C PHE A 1075 -16.36 3.64 -31.69
N GLY A 1076 -16.91 2.43 -31.71
CA GLY A 1076 -18.35 2.24 -31.86
C GLY A 1076 -18.82 0.80 -31.65
N PRO A 1077 -20.11 0.51 -31.91
CA PRO A 1077 -20.73 -0.79 -31.62
C PRO A 1077 -20.02 -1.99 -32.26
N GLY A 1078 -19.46 -1.79 -33.46
CA GLY A 1078 -18.79 -2.83 -34.24
C GLY A 1078 -17.26 -2.85 -34.11
N THR A 1079 -16.63 -1.97 -33.34
CA THR A 1079 -15.15 -1.90 -33.28
C THR A 1079 -14.52 -3.10 -32.57
N GLY A 1080 -13.35 -3.52 -33.05
CA GLY A 1080 -12.72 -4.80 -32.75
C GLY A 1080 -11.57 -4.75 -31.74
N ARG A 1081 -10.85 -5.87 -31.63
CA ARG A 1081 -9.57 -5.95 -30.93
C ARG A 1081 -8.42 -5.81 -31.92
N VAL A 1082 -7.30 -5.28 -31.46
CA VAL A 1082 -6.06 -5.24 -32.24
C VAL A 1082 -4.92 -5.90 -31.52
N LYS A 1083 -4.02 -6.54 -32.26
CA LYS A 1083 -2.68 -6.91 -31.82
C LYS A 1083 -1.72 -5.76 -32.12
N VAL A 1084 -0.85 -5.41 -31.17
CA VAL A 1084 0.14 -4.36 -31.32
C VAL A 1084 1.55 -4.95 -31.32
N THR A 1085 2.37 -4.55 -32.29
CA THR A 1085 3.80 -4.89 -32.39
C THR A 1085 4.60 -3.61 -32.53
N VAL A 1086 5.71 -3.48 -31.78
CA VAL A 1086 6.63 -2.34 -31.86
C VAL A 1086 8.05 -2.86 -31.96
N ASP A 1087 8.78 -2.44 -32.99
CA ASP A 1087 10.15 -2.88 -33.30
C ASP A 1087 10.29 -4.41 -33.34
N GLY A 1088 9.28 -5.08 -33.92
CA GLY A 1088 9.21 -6.54 -34.01
C GLY A 1088 8.81 -7.26 -32.72
N VAL A 1089 8.60 -6.54 -31.61
CA VAL A 1089 8.20 -7.10 -30.32
C VAL A 1089 6.69 -6.99 -30.13
N ASP A 1090 6.04 -8.12 -29.81
CA ASP A 1090 4.62 -8.18 -29.44
C ASP A 1090 4.37 -7.39 -28.14
N LYS A 1091 3.46 -6.42 -28.19
CA LYS A 1091 3.04 -5.56 -27.06
C LYS A 1091 1.65 -5.91 -26.53
N GLY A 1092 1.12 -7.07 -26.93
CA GLY A 1092 -0.17 -7.60 -26.53
C GLY A 1092 -1.34 -7.04 -27.33
N GLN A 1093 -2.54 -7.35 -26.85
CA GLN A 1093 -3.80 -6.93 -27.49
C GLN A 1093 -4.33 -5.64 -26.86
N ARG A 1094 -5.11 -4.87 -27.64
CA ARG A 1094 -5.90 -3.72 -27.16
C ARG A 1094 -7.33 -3.85 -27.68
N GLN A 1095 -8.30 -3.31 -26.94
CA GLN A 1095 -9.70 -3.31 -27.34
C GLN A 1095 -10.15 -1.90 -27.68
N GLN A 1096 -10.85 -1.73 -28.80
CA GLN A 1096 -11.48 -0.46 -29.17
C GLN A 1096 -12.94 -0.44 -28.68
N VAL A 1097 -13.16 -0.65 -27.38
CA VAL A 1097 -14.49 -0.62 -26.78
C VAL A 1097 -14.42 -0.01 -25.38
N ASP A 1098 -15.42 0.80 -25.07
CA ASP A 1098 -15.67 1.41 -23.76
C ASP A 1098 -17.19 1.39 -23.46
N PRO A 1099 -17.63 1.80 -22.26
CA PRO A 1099 -19.06 1.82 -21.92
C PRO A 1099 -19.95 2.66 -22.86
N TRP A 1100 -19.38 3.62 -23.58
CA TRP A 1100 -20.10 4.52 -24.49
C TRP A 1100 -20.03 4.10 -25.95
N SER A 1101 -19.34 3.00 -26.26
CA SER A 1101 -19.19 2.45 -27.60
C SER A 1101 -20.48 1.81 -28.14
N TYR A 1102 -21.65 2.23 -27.65
CA TYR A 1102 -22.97 1.94 -28.22
C TYR A 1102 -23.42 2.94 -29.28
N TYR A 1103 -22.63 3.97 -29.51
CA TYR A 1103 -22.69 4.88 -30.65
C TYR A 1103 -21.27 5.19 -31.10
N TYR A 1104 -21.11 5.67 -32.33
CA TYR A 1104 -19.79 6.05 -32.84
C TYR A 1104 -19.30 7.35 -32.19
N ARG A 1105 -18.07 7.35 -31.67
CA ARG A 1105 -17.47 8.45 -30.92
C ARG A 1105 -15.96 8.50 -31.05
N LEU A 1106 -15.35 9.63 -30.69
CA LEU A 1106 -13.90 9.76 -30.63
C LEU A 1106 -13.30 8.79 -29.59
N GLY A 1107 -12.22 8.13 -29.97
CA GLY A 1107 -11.45 7.20 -29.18
C GLY A 1107 -9.95 7.41 -29.41
N SER A 1108 -9.15 6.82 -28.56
CA SER A 1108 -7.71 6.74 -28.78
C SER A 1108 -7.17 5.43 -28.30
N LEU A 1109 -6.15 4.93 -28.98
CA LEU A 1109 -5.49 3.69 -28.67
C LEU A 1109 -4.00 3.94 -28.44
N GLU A 1110 -3.50 3.61 -27.25
CA GLU A 1110 -2.06 3.63 -27.01
C GLU A 1110 -1.36 2.50 -27.76
N ILE A 1111 -0.36 2.86 -28.57
CA ILE A 1111 0.45 1.93 -29.36
C ILE A 1111 1.78 1.68 -28.67
N ALA A 1112 2.44 2.76 -28.27
CA ALA A 1112 3.69 2.70 -27.55
C ALA A 1112 3.84 3.94 -26.67
N ALA A 1113 4.36 3.75 -25.47
CA ALA A 1113 4.76 4.85 -24.60
C ALA A 1113 6.14 4.57 -24.00
N ASN A 1114 6.89 5.63 -23.71
CA ASN A 1114 8.18 5.61 -23.03
C ASN A 1114 9.27 4.81 -23.77
N LEU A 1115 9.29 4.92 -25.10
CA LEU A 1115 10.38 4.41 -25.92
C LEU A 1115 11.64 5.28 -25.75
N PRO A 1116 12.84 4.71 -25.94
CA PRO A 1116 14.06 5.51 -26.10
C PRO A 1116 13.87 6.55 -27.21
N PRO A 1117 14.44 7.76 -27.11
CA PRO A 1117 14.41 8.69 -28.23
C PRO A 1117 15.05 8.05 -29.47
N GLY A 1118 14.30 7.94 -30.56
CA GLY A 1118 14.79 7.32 -31.79
C GLY A 1118 13.68 7.03 -32.78
N GLU A 1119 14.04 6.34 -33.86
CA GLU A 1119 13.09 5.81 -34.85
C GLU A 1119 12.53 4.46 -34.41
N HIS A 1120 11.22 4.31 -34.58
CA HIS A 1120 10.47 3.11 -34.22
C HIS A 1120 9.51 2.71 -35.34
N THR A 1121 9.24 1.42 -35.45
CA THR A 1121 8.20 0.88 -36.33
C THR A 1121 7.10 0.22 -35.51
N ALA A 1122 5.85 0.65 -35.72
CA ALA A 1122 4.69 0.08 -35.06
C ALA A 1122 3.71 -0.53 -36.06
N THR A 1123 3.11 -1.65 -35.67
CA THR A 1123 2.08 -2.36 -36.43
C THR A 1123 0.87 -2.63 -35.54
N LEU A 1124 -0.32 -2.31 -36.03
CA LEU A 1124 -1.61 -2.73 -35.50
C LEU A 1124 -2.24 -3.74 -36.45
N GLU A 1125 -2.78 -4.83 -35.92
CA GLU A 1125 -3.47 -5.87 -36.69
C GLU A 1125 -4.86 -6.15 -36.11
N LEU A 1126 -5.92 -6.06 -36.93
CA LEU A 1126 -7.30 -6.39 -36.52
C LEU A 1126 -7.44 -7.89 -36.25
N LEU A 1127 -7.91 -8.24 -35.05
CA LEU A 1127 -8.14 -9.63 -34.65
C LEU A 1127 -9.57 -10.10 -35.01
N PRO A 1128 -9.77 -11.40 -35.27
CA PRO A 1128 -11.08 -11.94 -35.67
C PRO A 1128 -12.09 -11.96 -34.53
N ASP A 1129 -11.62 -12.06 -33.28
CA ASP A 1129 -12.49 -12.21 -32.13
C ASP A 1129 -13.00 -10.84 -31.63
N PRO A 1130 -14.31 -10.64 -31.47
CA PRO A 1130 -14.86 -9.39 -30.97
C PRO A 1130 -14.46 -9.13 -29.51
N PRO A 1131 -14.41 -7.86 -29.06
CA PRO A 1131 -14.21 -7.52 -27.66
C PRO A 1131 -15.48 -7.80 -26.82
N ASP A 1132 -15.38 -7.71 -25.49
CA ASP A 1132 -16.56 -7.76 -24.63
C ASP A 1132 -17.41 -6.49 -24.83
N ARG A 1133 -18.66 -6.67 -25.26
CA ARG A 1133 -19.62 -5.59 -25.55
C ARG A 1133 -20.78 -5.54 -24.55
N SER A 1134 -20.71 -6.29 -23.45
CA SER A 1134 -21.78 -6.36 -22.45
C SER A 1134 -22.21 -4.98 -21.93
N VAL A 1135 -21.24 -4.14 -21.53
CA VAL A 1135 -21.49 -2.77 -21.02
C VAL A 1135 -22.09 -1.83 -22.06
N PRO A 1136 -21.51 -1.66 -23.27
CA PRO A 1136 -22.11 -0.78 -24.26
C PRO A 1136 -23.47 -1.32 -24.73
N ILE A 1137 -23.69 -2.63 -24.83
CA ILE A 1137 -25.02 -3.20 -25.12
C ILE A 1137 -26.05 -2.80 -24.06
N GLU A 1138 -25.71 -2.89 -22.78
CA GLU A 1138 -26.59 -2.44 -21.70
C GLU A 1138 -26.87 -0.94 -21.77
N SER A 1139 -25.85 -0.14 -22.04
CA SER A 1139 -25.97 1.31 -22.21
C SER A 1139 -26.86 1.67 -23.41
N ALA A 1140 -26.76 0.93 -24.52
CA ALA A 1140 -27.64 1.06 -25.67
C ALA A 1140 -29.11 0.78 -25.31
N ARG A 1141 -29.36 -0.24 -24.49
CA ARG A 1141 -30.70 -0.60 -24.02
C ARG A 1141 -31.27 0.49 -23.10
N LYS A 1142 -30.47 1.01 -22.16
CA LYS A 1142 -30.86 2.14 -21.30
C LYS A 1142 -31.19 3.39 -22.11
N ALA A 1143 -30.42 3.66 -23.16
CA ALA A 1143 -30.65 4.76 -24.09
C ALA A 1143 -31.80 4.49 -25.10
N LYS A 1144 -32.50 3.35 -25.01
CA LYS A 1144 -33.55 2.91 -25.95
C LYS A 1144 -33.08 2.85 -27.43
N GLY A 1145 -31.78 2.63 -27.65
CA GLY A 1145 -31.14 2.63 -28.97
C GLY A 1145 -30.52 1.29 -29.38
N TYR A 1146 -30.75 0.21 -28.64
CA TYR A 1146 -30.12 -1.09 -28.90
C TYR A 1146 -30.64 -1.77 -30.19
N LYS A 1147 -29.74 -2.03 -31.13
CA LYS A 1147 -29.97 -2.88 -32.31
C LYS A 1147 -28.88 -3.96 -32.35
N PRO A 1148 -29.22 -5.26 -32.24
CA PRO A 1148 -28.22 -6.34 -32.19
C PRO A 1148 -27.21 -6.31 -33.34
N ALA A 1149 -27.67 -6.06 -34.57
CA ALA A 1149 -26.84 -6.02 -35.77
C ALA A 1149 -25.70 -4.98 -35.72
N ASP A 1150 -25.86 -3.90 -34.95
CA ASP A 1150 -24.82 -2.87 -34.82
C ASP A 1150 -23.57 -3.42 -34.07
N PHE A 1151 -23.77 -4.45 -33.24
CA PHE A 1151 -22.74 -5.07 -32.39
C PHE A 1151 -22.20 -6.39 -32.97
N GLU A 1152 -22.43 -6.69 -34.25
CA GLU A 1152 -21.92 -7.89 -34.91
C GLU A 1152 -20.58 -7.64 -35.63
N GLY A 1153 -19.71 -8.65 -35.63
CA GLY A 1153 -18.41 -8.63 -36.30
C GLY A 1153 -17.34 -7.76 -35.62
N VAL A 1154 -16.27 -7.48 -36.35
CA VAL A 1154 -15.14 -6.64 -35.92
C VAL A 1154 -14.82 -5.59 -36.98
N ALA A 1155 -14.44 -4.39 -36.54
CA ALA A 1155 -14.09 -3.29 -37.42
C ALA A 1155 -13.03 -2.38 -36.79
N LEU A 1156 -12.34 -1.61 -37.63
CA LEU A 1156 -11.54 -0.45 -37.22
C LEU A 1156 -11.98 0.77 -38.03
N HIS A 1157 -11.89 1.96 -37.43
CA HIS A 1157 -12.12 3.25 -38.10
C HIS A 1157 -11.00 4.22 -37.73
N LEU A 1158 -9.83 4.06 -38.36
CA LEU A 1158 -8.61 4.76 -37.98
C LEU A 1158 -8.57 6.19 -38.56
N GLY A 1159 -8.22 7.18 -37.74
CA GLY A 1159 -8.14 8.58 -38.16
C GLY A 1159 -6.71 9.08 -38.32
N ALA A 1160 -5.97 9.20 -37.22
CA ALA A 1160 -4.65 9.80 -37.21
C ALA A 1160 -3.68 9.10 -36.26
N ILE A 1161 -2.40 9.31 -36.51
CA ILE A 1161 -1.30 8.86 -35.66
C ILE A 1161 -0.84 10.07 -34.83
N CYS A 1162 -0.91 9.98 -33.51
CA CYS A 1162 -0.41 10.99 -32.60
C CYS A 1162 0.97 10.56 -32.07
N VAL A 1163 2.00 11.37 -32.27
CA VAL A 1163 3.38 11.05 -31.84
C VAL A 1163 3.98 12.20 -31.05
N LEU A 1164 4.80 11.86 -30.06
CA LEU A 1164 5.62 12.85 -29.33
C LEU A 1164 7.04 12.79 -29.90
N GLU A 1165 7.34 13.72 -30.80
CA GLU A 1165 8.66 13.90 -31.38
C GLU A 1165 9.61 14.54 -30.35
N GLY A 1166 10.92 14.32 -30.54
CA GLY A 1166 11.91 15.01 -29.73
C GLY A 1166 11.83 16.54 -29.92
N PRO A 1167 12.16 17.35 -28.90
CA PRO A 1167 12.21 18.81 -29.03
C PRO A 1167 13.16 19.30 -30.12
#